data_AF-A0A0A3B7E0-F1
#
_entry.id   AF-A0A0A3B7E0-F1
#
_cell.length_a   1.000
_cell.length_b   1.000
_cell.length_c   1.000
_cell.angle_alpha   90.00
_cell.angle_beta   90.00
_cell.angle_gamma   90.00
#
_symmetry.space_group_name_H-M   'P 1'
#
loop_
_entity.id
_entity.type
_entity.pdbx_description
1 polymer ?
#
loop_
_entity_poly.entity_id
_entity_poly.type
_entity_poly.pdbx_seq_one_letter_code
_entity_poly.pdbx_strand_id
1 'polypeptide(L)'
;MKQDDIDNGVTITVPKDSVPTDGELKVVATVTDTAGNTGEEGSDTSTVDSTAPNATLVINPVTEDNRINLSEAGSDIPVTGKITGEFTAGDEVTLVVNGKSFTGAVNAAGEFSINVPGADLYKDPDVKIEGSAVVHDNAGNSNTVTAEREYAIVEPTLSPETVNVSEEGLVNGLKDSDGVDDTTDAANVTGTMTFDNFAAVDFSLSFDSANSGLTTNSGAAVTWVQVDAENVVGRAIENGQQVDVIKAGINDSGEYSVTLLQAVKHPDMTKEDVVSTALKVTATDTVGGVKLSENLSISIEDDTPNAENITQGLSYSGNGGAAQDTNVMFVVDVTTSMSNEQVAATKEAIVNLLNQYQTMGDVKVTLITFGRIAESHFSTWADADSVINLVQNSNVITNKNTSYGGSTFYHEALFGAQGAQAVWQYNGKLNTDITKNELFFISDGAPTGVPNWLRTSLEGTGRSDWKPFLTNNKINAEAYGVGVPTSQQAAAKTWLDRIAYDGATQTDTSGVFTEPTALGDAISIDMVGTAEGTLLIGETIGFGADGGYISKISYGDVDYLFNGTVSGSTSNGTWDVADHEWKITTDNGTFTIDMDDGVYSYTTEKSDVTEEFSYTLIDNDGDQAMAAFKLVSSNIISGDGGDNILISGAGNDTLTGGAGADRFVFQTDSKNGEDTITDFSASEDKLVFSDLVDANELKALDAKWDDATHTLSFTGKDDNAAYSITVNGLSSGETLDTVLTKYVEFIG
;
A
#
# COMPACT_ATOMS: atom_id res chain seq x y z
N MET A 1 -31.57 88.48 -86.90
CA MET A 1 -30.29 87.91 -87.40
C MET A 1 -29.93 88.59 -88.71
N LYS A 2 -28.64 88.91 -88.93
CA LYS A 2 -28.08 89.34 -90.22
C LYS A 2 -27.64 88.10 -91.02
N GLN A 3 -27.31 88.23 -92.31
CA GLN A 3 -26.85 87.10 -93.14
C GLN A 3 -25.64 86.37 -92.51
N ASP A 4 -24.71 87.12 -91.93
CA ASP A 4 -23.52 86.56 -91.25
C ASP A 4 -23.86 85.61 -90.08
N ASP A 5 -25.00 85.82 -89.39
CA ASP A 5 -25.48 84.98 -88.29
C ASP A 5 -25.95 83.60 -88.79
N ILE A 6 -26.43 83.53 -90.04
CA ILE A 6 -26.88 82.30 -90.70
C ILE A 6 -25.66 81.49 -91.17
N ASP A 7 -24.64 82.17 -91.69
CA ASP A 7 -23.49 81.53 -92.34
C ASP A 7 -22.43 81.02 -91.33
N ASN A 8 -22.32 81.62 -90.13
CA ASN A 8 -21.29 81.29 -89.14
C ASN A 8 -21.83 80.81 -87.78
N GLY A 9 -23.15 80.75 -87.62
CA GLY A 9 -23.81 80.39 -86.37
C GLY A 9 -23.95 81.57 -85.39
N VAL A 10 -24.81 81.37 -84.38
CA VAL A 10 -25.10 82.37 -83.33
C VAL A 10 -24.85 81.75 -81.97
N THR A 11 -24.07 82.44 -81.13
CA THR A 11 -24.02 82.12 -79.71
C THR A 11 -25.17 82.82 -79.01
N ILE A 12 -26.08 82.04 -78.42
CA ILE A 12 -27.18 82.56 -77.62
C ILE A 12 -26.89 82.26 -76.15
N THR A 13 -26.92 83.28 -75.30
CA THR A 13 -26.90 83.08 -73.85
C THR A 13 -28.30 82.69 -73.39
N VAL A 14 -28.47 81.46 -72.92
CA VAL A 14 -29.74 81.01 -72.34
C VAL A 14 -29.88 81.62 -70.94
N PRO A 15 -30.99 82.32 -70.62
CA PRO A 15 -31.24 82.81 -69.27
C PRO A 15 -31.27 81.65 -68.27
N LYS A 16 -30.71 81.85 -67.07
CA LYS A 16 -30.64 80.80 -66.03
C LYS A 16 -32.02 80.19 -65.72
N ASP A 17 -33.07 81.00 -65.71
CA ASP A 17 -34.44 80.57 -65.42
C ASP A 17 -35.08 79.76 -66.57
N SER A 18 -34.43 79.68 -67.73
CA SER A 18 -34.86 78.91 -68.91
C SER A 18 -34.11 77.59 -69.07
N VAL A 19 -33.11 77.33 -68.23
CA VAL A 19 -32.45 76.03 -68.16
C VAL A 19 -33.37 75.08 -67.39
N PRO A 20 -33.76 73.93 -67.97
CA PRO A 20 -34.60 72.97 -67.26
C PRO A 20 -33.87 72.45 -66.02
N THR A 21 -34.62 72.12 -64.97
CA THR A 21 -34.04 71.48 -63.78
C THR A 21 -33.45 70.12 -64.12
N ASP A 22 -34.10 69.37 -65.03
CA ASP A 22 -33.62 68.11 -65.57
C ASP A 22 -34.21 67.89 -66.98
N GLY A 23 -33.50 67.16 -67.84
CA GLY A 23 -33.94 66.80 -69.21
C GLY A 23 -33.34 67.63 -70.35
N GLU A 24 -34.03 67.66 -71.50
CA GLU A 24 -33.51 68.28 -72.74
C GLU A 24 -33.62 69.81 -72.72
N LEU A 25 -32.48 70.49 -72.78
CA LEU A 25 -32.37 71.89 -73.16
C LEU A 25 -32.34 71.98 -74.68
N LYS A 26 -33.45 72.44 -75.28
CA LYS A 26 -33.59 72.64 -76.72
C LYS A 26 -33.58 74.12 -77.08
N VAL A 27 -32.69 74.50 -78.00
CA VAL A 27 -32.66 75.82 -78.63
C VAL A 27 -33.17 75.67 -80.06
N VAL A 28 -34.15 76.49 -80.45
CA VAL A 28 -34.72 76.47 -81.81
C VAL A 28 -34.52 77.83 -82.48
N ALA A 29 -34.31 77.80 -83.79
CA ALA A 29 -34.17 78.99 -84.61
C ALA A 29 -34.95 78.84 -85.92
N THR A 30 -35.70 79.87 -86.28
CA THR A 30 -36.36 79.99 -87.59
C THR A 30 -35.90 81.26 -88.28
N VAL A 31 -35.71 81.19 -89.59
CA VAL A 31 -35.34 82.35 -90.42
C VAL A 31 -36.59 82.80 -91.18
N THR A 32 -36.92 84.09 -91.10
CA THR A 32 -38.02 84.69 -91.88
C THR A 32 -37.44 85.75 -92.82
N ASP A 33 -37.78 85.68 -94.10
CA ASP A 33 -37.39 86.71 -95.06
C ASP A 33 -38.24 87.99 -94.94
N THR A 34 -37.85 89.05 -95.65
CA THR A 34 -38.58 90.34 -95.65
C THR A 34 -39.96 90.28 -96.33
N ALA A 35 -40.25 89.23 -97.10
CA ALA A 35 -41.56 88.98 -97.70
C ALA A 35 -42.50 88.18 -96.78
N GLY A 36 -42.00 87.69 -95.64
CA GLY A 36 -42.76 86.92 -94.65
C GLY A 36 -42.70 85.41 -94.85
N ASN A 37 -41.84 84.88 -95.73
CA ASN A 37 -41.64 83.44 -95.87
C ASN A 37 -40.71 82.93 -94.76
N THR A 38 -41.09 81.85 -94.08
CA THR A 38 -40.31 81.22 -93.01
C THR A 38 -39.62 79.94 -93.51
N GLY A 39 -38.34 79.76 -93.18
CA GLY A 39 -37.61 78.51 -93.37
C GLY A 39 -37.97 77.44 -92.34
N GLU A 40 -37.49 76.22 -92.56
CA GLU A 40 -37.63 75.12 -91.61
C GLU A 40 -36.89 75.43 -90.30
N GLU A 41 -37.46 75.00 -89.18
CA GLU A 41 -36.87 75.23 -87.85
C GLU A 41 -35.60 74.39 -87.68
N GLY A 42 -34.48 75.06 -87.40
CA GLY A 42 -33.27 74.40 -86.93
C GLY A 42 -33.30 74.25 -85.42
N SER A 43 -32.77 73.15 -84.89
CA SER A 43 -32.66 72.93 -83.44
C SER A 43 -31.29 72.42 -83.02
N ASP A 44 -30.82 72.87 -81.86
CA ASP A 44 -29.69 72.31 -81.12
C ASP A 44 -30.18 71.87 -79.73
N THR A 45 -29.64 70.75 -79.24
CA THR A 45 -30.13 70.08 -78.03
C THR A 45 -28.96 69.66 -77.15
N SER A 46 -29.08 69.90 -75.84
CA SER A 46 -28.20 69.35 -74.81
C SER A 46 -29.06 68.76 -73.70
N THR A 47 -28.53 67.81 -72.92
CA THR A 47 -29.20 67.33 -71.70
C THR A 47 -28.62 68.05 -70.48
N VAL A 48 -29.49 68.44 -69.56
CA VAL A 48 -29.12 68.92 -68.23
C VAL A 48 -29.54 67.83 -67.26
N ASP A 49 -28.60 67.34 -66.47
CA ASP A 49 -28.86 66.39 -65.40
C ASP A 49 -28.35 67.00 -64.10
N SER A 50 -29.26 67.29 -63.19
CA SER A 50 -28.93 67.77 -61.84
C SER A 50 -29.31 66.75 -60.76
N THR A 51 -29.68 65.53 -61.14
CA THR A 51 -30.09 64.49 -60.21
C THR A 51 -28.84 63.92 -59.56
N ALA A 52 -28.79 63.88 -58.23
CA ALA A 52 -27.67 63.27 -57.54
C ALA A 52 -27.71 61.75 -57.73
N PRO A 53 -26.55 61.07 -57.86
CA PRO A 53 -26.49 59.63 -58.03
C PRO A 53 -27.19 58.89 -56.89
N ASN A 54 -28.06 57.95 -57.24
CA ASN A 54 -28.70 57.05 -56.30
C ASN A 54 -27.89 55.76 -56.17
N ALA A 55 -27.06 55.69 -55.12
CA ALA A 55 -26.21 54.54 -54.84
C ALA A 55 -26.44 53.98 -53.42
N THR A 56 -25.94 52.79 -53.18
CA THR A 56 -25.89 52.16 -51.85
C THR A 56 -24.53 51.53 -51.64
N LEU A 57 -23.88 51.88 -50.53
CA LEU A 57 -22.65 51.25 -50.05
C LEU A 57 -23.01 50.07 -49.14
N VAL A 58 -22.33 48.95 -49.33
CA VAL A 58 -22.39 47.79 -48.44
C VAL A 58 -20.97 47.39 -48.10
N ILE A 59 -20.68 47.23 -46.81
CA ILE A 59 -19.41 46.68 -46.32
C ILE A 59 -19.66 45.20 -46.03
N ASN A 60 -18.83 44.31 -46.55
CA ASN A 60 -18.92 42.86 -46.32
C ASN A 60 -18.46 42.51 -44.88
N PRO A 61 -18.65 41.26 -44.43
CA PRO A 61 -17.95 40.77 -43.24
C PRO A 61 -16.45 41.04 -43.29
N VAL A 62 -15.87 41.41 -42.14
CA VAL A 62 -14.45 41.83 -42.03
C VAL A 62 -13.51 40.65 -42.31
N THR A 63 -13.93 39.45 -41.90
CA THR A 63 -13.31 38.14 -42.10
C THR A 63 -14.41 37.13 -42.43
N GLU A 64 -14.06 35.87 -42.73
CA GLU A 64 -15.07 34.85 -43.06
C GLU A 64 -16.09 34.60 -41.94
N ASP A 65 -15.66 34.71 -40.68
CA ASP A 65 -16.50 34.55 -39.50
C ASP A 65 -16.97 35.88 -38.89
N ASN A 66 -16.58 37.01 -39.51
CA ASN A 66 -16.83 38.37 -39.05
C ASN A 66 -16.32 38.63 -37.61
N ARG A 67 -15.24 37.95 -37.23
CA ARG A 67 -14.55 38.15 -35.96
C ARG A 67 -13.09 38.48 -36.20
N ILE A 68 -12.48 39.21 -35.27
CA ILE A 68 -11.06 39.51 -35.29
C ILE A 68 -10.41 38.82 -34.10
N ASN A 69 -9.50 37.91 -34.43
CA ASN A 69 -8.70 37.13 -33.51
C ASN A 69 -7.27 37.72 -33.42
N LEU A 70 -6.41 37.21 -32.53
CA LEU A 70 -5.07 37.77 -32.33
C LEU A 70 -4.13 37.54 -33.53
N SER A 71 -4.30 36.44 -34.26
CA SER A 71 -3.55 36.19 -35.50
C SER A 71 -3.89 37.21 -36.58
N GLU A 72 -5.16 37.56 -36.71
CA GLU A 72 -5.65 38.57 -37.64
C GLU A 72 -5.21 39.97 -37.20
N ALA A 73 -5.14 40.22 -35.90
CA ALA A 73 -4.62 41.49 -35.36
C ALA A 73 -3.15 41.76 -35.76
N GLY A 74 -2.37 40.71 -36.04
CA GLY A 74 -0.96 40.81 -36.46
C GLY A 74 -0.73 41.17 -37.93
N SER A 75 -1.78 41.23 -38.76
CA SER A 75 -1.68 41.43 -40.22
C SER A 75 -2.65 42.51 -40.73
N ASP A 76 -2.49 42.95 -41.97
CA ASP A 76 -3.48 43.79 -42.64
C ASP A 76 -4.67 42.94 -43.11
N ILE A 77 -5.89 43.38 -42.79
CA ILE A 77 -7.14 42.72 -43.17
C ILE A 77 -7.79 43.47 -44.34
N PRO A 78 -8.03 42.82 -45.49
CA PRO A 78 -8.69 43.45 -46.62
C PRO A 78 -10.19 43.59 -46.35
N VAL A 79 -10.63 44.77 -45.94
CA VAL A 79 -12.05 45.07 -45.76
C VAL A 79 -12.66 45.33 -47.14
N THR A 80 -13.60 44.46 -47.51
CA THR A 80 -14.25 44.51 -48.84
C THR A 80 -15.67 45.02 -48.76
N GLY A 81 -16.20 45.43 -49.90
CA GLY A 81 -17.60 45.79 -50.01
C GLY A 81 -17.99 46.13 -51.44
N LYS A 82 -19.22 46.63 -51.59
CA LYS A 82 -19.81 46.91 -52.89
C LYS A 82 -20.64 48.19 -52.88
N ILE A 83 -20.50 48.97 -53.94
CA ILE A 83 -21.39 50.05 -54.32
C ILE A 83 -22.34 49.52 -55.40
N THR A 84 -23.64 49.77 -55.22
CA THR A 84 -24.68 49.45 -56.21
C THR A 84 -25.46 50.71 -56.56
N GLY A 85 -26.09 50.76 -57.73
CA GLY A 85 -26.77 51.96 -58.24
C GLY A 85 -25.87 52.78 -59.17
N GLU A 86 -25.96 54.10 -59.10
CA GLU A 86 -25.19 55.03 -59.93
C GLU A 86 -23.85 55.36 -59.28
N PHE A 87 -22.75 54.94 -59.91
CA PHE A 87 -21.39 55.20 -59.47
C PHE A 87 -20.44 55.22 -60.67
N THR A 88 -19.25 55.78 -60.47
CA THR A 88 -18.16 55.81 -61.45
C THR A 88 -16.97 55.04 -60.90
N ALA A 89 -16.36 54.19 -61.74
CA ALA A 89 -15.12 53.50 -61.37
C ALA A 89 -14.04 54.54 -61.03
N GLY A 90 -13.44 54.41 -59.84
CA GLY A 90 -12.54 55.42 -59.29
C GLY A 90 -13.14 56.29 -58.18
N ASP A 91 -14.47 56.22 -57.94
CA ASP A 91 -15.09 56.86 -56.78
C ASP A 91 -14.43 56.39 -55.48
N GLU A 92 -14.18 57.34 -54.57
CA GLU A 92 -13.42 57.11 -53.34
C GLU A 92 -14.33 56.57 -52.23
N VAL A 93 -13.87 55.49 -51.60
CA VAL A 93 -14.44 54.88 -50.39
C VAL A 93 -13.48 55.17 -49.24
N THR A 94 -14.03 55.66 -48.12
CA THR A 94 -13.33 55.89 -46.85
C THR A 94 -13.92 55.00 -45.78
N LEU A 95 -13.08 54.22 -45.09
CA LEU A 95 -13.43 53.46 -43.89
C LEU A 95 -12.83 54.14 -42.67
N VAL A 96 -13.58 54.23 -41.59
CA VAL A 96 -13.11 54.66 -40.27
C VAL A 96 -13.10 53.45 -39.35
N VAL A 97 -11.95 53.20 -38.71
CA VAL A 97 -11.72 52.12 -37.72
C VAL A 97 -10.79 52.67 -36.65
N ASN A 98 -11.13 52.50 -35.37
CA ASN A 98 -10.35 53.03 -34.24
C ASN A 98 -10.00 54.53 -34.40
N GLY A 99 -10.96 55.29 -34.93
CA GLY A 99 -10.83 56.73 -35.23
C GLY A 99 -9.85 57.09 -36.36
N LYS A 100 -9.32 56.12 -37.11
CA LYS A 100 -8.41 56.33 -38.24
C LYS A 100 -9.12 56.11 -39.57
N SER A 101 -8.79 56.92 -40.58
CA SER A 101 -9.37 56.82 -41.92
C SER A 101 -8.47 56.04 -42.88
N PHE A 102 -9.06 55.09 -43.61
CA PHE A 102 -8.43 54.28 -44.64
C PHE A 102 -9.21 54.45 -45.95
N THR A 103 -8.53 54.75 -47.05
CA THR A 103 -9.20 55.05 -48.33
C THR A 103 -8.84 54.08 -49.45
N GLY A 104 -9.76 53.91 -50.38
CA GLY A 104 -9.57 53.12 -51.60
C GLY A 104 -10.57 53.53 -52.69
N ALA A 105 -10.37 53.02 -53.90
CA ALA A 105 -11.24 53.31 -55.03
C ALA A 105 -12.16 52.13 -55.34
N VAL A 106 -13.39 52.42 -55.77
CA VAL A 106 -14.31 51.40 -56.30
C VAL A 106 -13.92 51.00 -57.73
N ASN A 107 -13.95 49.71 -58.05
CA ASN A 107 -13.68 49.21 -59.39
C ASN A 107 -14.91 49.30 -60.31
N ALA A 108 -14.76 48.93 -61.60
CA ALA A 108 -15.85 48.97 -62.57
C ALA A 108 -17.01 47.99 -62.28
N ALA A 109 -16.82 47.00 -61.41
CA ALA A 109 -17.87 46.09 -60.94
C ALA A 109 -18.59 46.60 -59.67
N GLY A 110 -18.18 47.77 -59.16
CA GLY A 110 -18.70 48.35 -57.92
C GLY A 110 -18.02 47.83 -56.67
N GLU A 111 -16.95 47.03 -56.77
CA GLU A 111 -16.30 46.40 -55.61
C GLU A 111 -15.10 47.22 -55.13
N PHE A 112 -14.86 47.24 -53.83
CA PHE A 112 -13.66 47.82 -53.22
C PHE A 112 -13.00 46.83 -52.26
N SER A 113 -11.70 47.02 -52.01
CA SER A 113 -10.91 46.29 -51.02
C SER A 113 -9.89 47.25 -50.42
N ILE A 114 -10.03 47.56 -49.14
CA ILE A 114 -9.17 48.48 -48.41
C ILE A 114 -8.49 47.69 -47.30
N ASN A 115 -7.16 47.66 -47.33
CA ASN A 115 -6.39 47.02 -46.26
C ASN A 115 -6.45 47.89 -45.00
N VAL A 116 -6.99 47.32 -43.93
CA VAL A 116 -7.03 47.93 -42.60
C VAL A 116 -6.11 47.11 -41.70
N PRO A 117 -5.15 47.72 -40.97
CA PRO A 117 -4.35 47.00 -40.00
C PRO A 117 -5.23 46.29 -38.98
N GLY A 118 -5.07 44.97 -38.83
CA GLY A 118 -5.81 44.17 -37.87
C GLY A 118 -5.66 44.67 -36.44
N ALA A 119 -4.51 45.24 -36.09
CA ALA A 119 -4.27 45.85 -34.79
C ALA A 119 -5.17 47.06 -34.51
N ASP A 120 -5.62 47.77 -35.55
CA ASP A 120 -6.60 48.85 -35.40
C ASP A 120 -8.02 48.28 -35.24
N LEU A 121 -8.37 47.20 -35.94
CA LEU A 121 -9.65 46.49 -35.74
C LEU A 121 -9.74 45.85 -34.33
N TYR A 122 -8.68 45.18 -33.87
CA TYR A 122 -8.66 44.51 -32.56
C TYR A 122 -8.72 45.51 -31.38
N LYS A 123 -8.30 46.76 -31.58
CA LYS A 123 -8.28 47.81 -30.54
C LYS A 123 -9.42 48.81 -30.67
N ASP A 124 -10.35 48.57 -31.59
CA ASP A 124 -11.47 49.44 -31.87
C ASP A 124 -12.53 49.35 -30.76
N PRO A 125 -12.76 50.41 -29.97
CA PRO A 125 -13.56 50.30 -28.75
C PRO A 125 -15.04 49.94 -28.96
N ASP A 126 -15.60 50.26 -30.12
CA ASP A 126 -17.01 50.01 -30.48
C ASP A 126 -17.20 48.92 -31.54
N VAL A 127 -16.11 48.23 -31.93
CA VAL A 127 -16.09 47.08 -32.85
C VAL A 127 -16.90 47.30 -34.12
N LYS A 128 -16.69 48.46 -34.75
CA LYS A 128 -17.51 48.94 -35.86
C LYS A 128 -16.68 49.64 -36.93
N ILE A 129 -16.93 49.28 -38.19
CA ILE A 129 -16.36 49.96 -39.35
C ILE A 129 -17.40 50.95 -39.90
N GLU A 130 -17.11 52.25 -39.87
CA GLU A 130 -17.92 53.25 -40.56
C GLU A 130 -17.38 53.54 -41.96
N GLY A 131 -18.15 53.22 -43.00
CA GLY A 131 -17.83 53.51 -44.38
C GLY A 131 -18.59 54.72 -44.93
N SER A 132 -17.92 55.51 -45.76
CA SER A 132 -18.51 56.57 -46.57
C SER A 132 -17.92 56.53 -47.98
N ALA A 133 -18.73 56.75 -49.00
CA ALA A 133 -18.28 56.84 -50.38
C ALA A 133 -18.85 58.08 -51.07
N VAL A 134 -17.99 58.79 -51.81
CA VAL A 134 -18.40 59.92 -52.66
C VAL A 134 -18.59 59.39 -54.07
N VAL A 135 -19.84 59.18 -54.47
CA VAL A 135 -20.21 58.60 -55.76
C VAL A 135 -20.54 59.65 -56.80
N HIS A 136 -20.20 59.39 -58.07
CA HIS A 136 -20.53 60.25 -59.21
C HIS A 136 -21.36 59.53 -60.27
N ASP A 137 -22.31 60.24 -60.88
CA ASP A 137 -22.98 59.80 -62.10
C ASP A 137 -22.17 60.18 -63.37
N ASN A 138 -22.69 59.82 -64.55
CA ASN A 138 -22.05 60.15 -65.83
C ASN A 138 -22.06 61.65 -66.16
N ALA A 139 -22.94 62.44 -65.55
CA ALA A 139 -23.05 63.89 -65.73
C ALA A 139 -22.10 64.67 -64.80
N GLY A 140 -21.50 63.99 -63.81
CA GLY A 140 -20.59 64.56 -62.83
C GLY A 140 -21.29 65.08 -61.57
N ASN A 141 -22.58 64.80 -61.37
CA ASN A 141 -23.24 65.07 -60.08
C ASN A 141 -22.70 64.10 -59.04
N SER A 142 -22.65 64.54 -57.77
CA SER A 142 -22.13 63.73 -56.68
C SER A 142 -23.11 63.56 -55.53
N ASN A 143 -22.97 62.45 -54.82
CA ASN A 143 -23.68 62.16 -53.58
C ASN A 143 -22.74 61.44 -52.61
N THR A 144 -23.03 61.52 -51.31
CA THR A 144 -22.31 60.75 -50.29
C THR A 144 -23.23 59.69 -49.73
N VAL A 145 -22.78 58.44 -49.79
CA VAL A 145 -23.49 57.29 -49.22
C VAL A 145 -22.67 56.71 -48.08
N THR A 146 -23.34 56.27 -47.01
CA THR A 146 -22.68 55.72 -45.82
C THR A 146 -23.16 54.30 -45.53
N ALA A 147 -22.31 53.51 -44.90
CA ALA A 147 -22.62 52.17 -44.44
C ALA A 147 -21.84 51.86 -43.17
N GLU A 148 -22.30 50.90 -42.39
CA GLU A 148 -21.63 50.48 -41.16
C GLU A 148 -21.56 48.95 -41.12
N ARG A 149 -20.49 48.43 -40.51
CA ARG A 149 -20.30 46.99 -40.27
C ARG A 149 -19.80 46.76 -38.86
N GLU A 150 -20.65 46.16 -38.02
CA GLU A 150 -20.24 45.62 -36.72
C GLU A 150 -19.51 44.28 -36.91
N TYR A 151 -18.53 44.02 -36.05
CA TYR A 151 -17.80 42.75 -35.93
C TYR A 151 -17.59 42.42 -34.44
N ALA A 152 -16.95 41.30 -34.14
CA ALA A 152 -16.63 40.93 -32.76
C ALA A 152 -15.14 40.64 -32.59
N ILE A 153 -14.61 40.87 -31.39
CA ILE A 153 -13.27 40.45 -31.01
C ILE A 153 -13.36 39.07 -30.34
N VAL A 154 -12.47 38.16 -30.71
CA VAL A 154 -12.22 36.94 -29.94
C VAL A 154 -11.12 37.27 -28.94
N GLU A 155 -11.37 37.08 -27.65
CA GLU A 155 -10.36 37.26 -26.61
C GLU A 155 -9.50 36.00 -26.45
N PRO A 156 -8.21 36.10 -26.13
CA PRO A 156 -7.40 34.94 -25.78
C PRO A 156 -7.92 34.30 -24.49
N THR A 157 -7.77 32.97 -24.38
CA THR A 157 -8.08 32.24 -23.14
C THR A 157 -6.89 31.41 -22.70
N LEU A 158 -6.73 31.27 -21.39
CA LEU A 158 -5.73 30.43 -20.73
C LEU A 158 -6.44 29.75 -19.57
N SER A 159 -6.32 28.43 -19.46
CA SER A 159 -6.99 27.66 -18.42
C SER A 159 -6.04 26.55 -17.94
N PRO A 160 -5.25 26.84 -16.88
CA PRO A 160 -4.47 25.81 -16.21
C PRO A 160 -5.37 24.86 -15.42
N GLU A 161 -4.99 23.60 -15.36
CA GLU A 161 -5.59 22.61 -14.47
C GLU A 161 -4.94 22.65 -13.08
N THR A 162 -5.62 22.15 -12.06
CA THR A 162 -4.99 21.90 -10.76
C THR A 162 -3.99 20.76 -10.88
N VAL A 163 -2.81 20.93 -10.32
CA VAL A 163 -1.79 19.89 -10.25
C VAL A 163 -1.80 19.29 -8.86
N ASN A 164 -2.06 17.99 -8.78
CA ASN A 164 -1.93 17.24 -7.53
C ASN A 164 -0.58 16.52 -7.56
N VAL A 165 0.19 16.64 -6.49
CA VAL A 165 1.36 15.81 -6.21
C VAL A 165 1.21 15.29 -4.78
N SER A 166 1.91 14.21 -4.45
CA SER A 166 1.87 13.62 -3.11
C SER A 166 3.25 13.25 -2.60
N GLU A 167 3.37 13.28 -1.29
CA GLU A 167 4.52 12.79 -0.53
C GLU A 167 4.68 11.28 -0.63
N GLU A 168 3.61 10.52 -0.84
CA GLU A 168 3.66 9.07 -1.06
C GLU A 168 4.47 8.67 -2.31
N GLY A 169 4.57 9.60 -3.26
CA GLY A 169 5.39 9.42 -4.46
C GLY A 169 6.89 9.70 -4.25
N LEU A 170 7.28 10.20 -3.08
CA LEU A 170 8.68 10.41 -2.70
C LEU A 170 9.33 9.10 -2.27
N VAL A 171 10.64 9.15 -1.99
CA VAL A 171 11.37 7.97 -1.48
C VAL A 171 10.88 7.67 -0.07
N ASN A 172 10.58 6.40 0.19
CA ASN A 172 9.99 5.90 1.45
C ASN A 172 8.54 6.33 1.70
N GLY A 173 7.87 6.92 0.70
CA GLY A 173 6.47 7.26 0.85
C GLY A 173 5.58 6.03 1.03
N LEU A 174 4.58 6.12 1.92
CA LEU A 174 3.64 5.03 2.19
C LEU A 174 2.44 5.16 1.26
N LYS A 175 2.46 4.39 0.18
CA LYS A 175 1.38 4.41 -0.81
C LYS A 175 0.13 3.76 -0.26
N ASP A 176 -1.00 4.45 -0.29
CA ASP A 176 -2.29 3.85 -0.01
C ASP A 176 -3.38 4.24 -1.02
N SER A 177 -4.63 3.97 -0.67
CA SER A 177 -5.80 4.33 -1.47
C SER A 177 -6.99 4.69 -0.58
N ASP A 178 -6.72 5.05 0.68
CA ASP A 178 -7.62 4.95 1.82
C ASP A 178 -7.90 6.31 2.49
N GLY A 179 -8.20 7.35 1.71
CA GLY A 179 -8.49 8.69 2.26
C GLY A 179 -9.77 9.33 1.72
N VAL A 180 -10.27 10.37 2.40
CA VAL A 180 -11.18 11.34 1.76
C VAL A 180 -10.43 12.41 0.94
N ASP A 181 -9.14 12.56 1.25
CA ASP A 181 -8.24 13.54 0.66
C ASP A 181 -7.14 12.88 -0.19
N ASP A 182 -7.23 11.56 -0.45
CA ASP A 182 -6.36 10.81 -1.36
C ASP A 182 -6.61 11.25 -2.82
N THR A 183 -5.59 11.84 -3.46
CA THR A 183 -5.69 12.39 -4.82
C THR A 183 -4.74 11.76 -5.83
N THR A 184 -3.55 11.34 -5.40
CA THR A 184 -2.54 10.70 -6.23
C THR A 184 -1.35 10.26 -5.37
N ASP A 185 -0.65 9.19 -5.74
CA ASP A 185 0.64 8.83 -5.13
C ASP A 185 1.84 9.13 -6.04
N ALA A 186 1.76 10.27 -6.74
CA ALA A 186 2.77 10.76 -7.67
C ALA A 186 3.46 12.03 -7.15
N ALA A 187 4.77 11.96 -6.91
CA ALA A 187 5.59 13.15 -6.61
C ALA A 187 5.88 13.98 -7.86
N ASN A 188 5.61 13.46 -9.07
CA ASN A 188 5.84 14.17 -10.32
C ASN A 188 4.64 14.06 -11.26
N VAL A 189 4.08 15.20 -11.62
CA VAL A 189 2.96 15.29 -12.56
C VAL A 189 3.33 16.15 -13.75
N THR A 190 2.89 15.70 -14.93
CA THR A 190 3.03 16.42 -16.19
C THR A 190 1.66 16.65 -16.79
N GLY A 191 1.46 17.79 -17.44
CA GLY A 191 0.23 18.08 -18.17
C GLY A 191 0.46 19.08 -19.28
N THR A 192 -0.63 19.55 -19.88
CA THR A 192 -0.58 20.55 -20.96
C THR A 192 -1.59 21.64 -20.68
N MET A 193 -1.17 22.89 -20.78
CA MET A 193 -2.05 24.05 -20.65
C MET A 193 -3.07 24.07 -21.78
N THR A 194 -4.32 24.39 -21.45
CA THR A 194 -5.33 24.70 -22.47
C THR A 194 -5.33 26.20 -22.72
N PHE A 195 -5.18 26.59 -23.98
CA PHE A 195 -5.19 27.97 -24.43
C PHE A 195 -5.82 28.06 -25.81
N ASP A 196 -6.42 29.21 -26.12
CA ASP A 196 -7.04 29.46 -27.42
C ASP A 196 -6.77 30.89 -27.86
N ASN A 197 -6.81 31.10 -29.19
CA ASN A 197 -6.70 32.38 -29.85
C ASN A 197 -5.37 33.11 -29.57
N PHE A 198 -4.26 32.38 -29.70
CA PHE A 198 -2.91 32.94 -29.78
C PHE A 198 -2.34 32.72 -31.18
N ALA A 199 -1.62 33.70 -31.73
CA ALA A 199 -1.00 33.58 -33.06
C ALA A 199 0.30 32.76 -33.01
N ALA A 200 1.16 33.07 -32.05
CA ALA A 200 2.31 32.27 -31.64
C ALA A 200 2.60 32.58 -30.16
N VAL A 201 2.67 31.56 -29.31
CA VAL A 201 2.72 31.73 -27.86
C VAL A 201 4.09 31.33 -27.31
N ASP A 202 4.61 32.16 -26.42
CA ASP A 202 5.68 31.79 -25.49
C ASP A 202 5.07 31.68 -24.09
N PHE A 203 5.44 30.63 -23.35
CA PHE A 203 4.99 30.42 -21.98
C PHE A 203 6.05 30.82 -20.98
N SER A 204 5.62 31.30 -19.81
CA SER A 204 6.51 31.56 -18.69
C SER A 204 5.84 31.28 -17.36
N LEU A 205 6.64 30.89 -16.37
CA LEU A 205 6.23 30.76 -14.98
C LEU A 205 6.75 31.93 -14.16
N SER A 206 5.96 32.35 -13.19
CA SER A 206 6.31 33.40 -12.24
C SER A 206 5.53 33.18 -10.94
N PHE A 207 5.71 34.08 -9.96
CA PHE A 207 5.00 34.03 -8.69
C PHE A 207 4.74 35.45 -8.20
N ASP A 208 3.56 35.68 -7.60
CA ASP A 208 3.19 36.98 -7.05
C ASP A 208 3.95 37.31 -5.75
N SER A 209 4.31 36.26 -5.01
CA SER A 209 5.02 36.33 -3.73
C SER A 209 6.12 35.29 -3.72
N ALA A 210 7.30 35.67 -3.22
CA ALA A 210 8.38 34.73 -2.99
C ALA A 210 8.06 33.74 -1.86
N ASN A 211 7.16 34.07 -0.93
CA ASN A 211 6.67 33.09 0.05
C ASN A 211 5.64 32.17 -0.63
N SER A 212 5.93 30.87 -0.65
CA SER A 212 5.05 29.85 -1.24
C SER A 212 3.85 29.49 -0.35
N GLY A 213 3.92 29.81 0.95
CA GLY A 213 2.97 29.33 1.96
C GLY A 213 3.34 27.96 2.55
N LEU A 214 4.28 27.24 1.93
CA LEU A 214 4.76 25.94 2.41
C LEU A 214 5.89 26.10 3.43
N THR A 215 6.01 25.12 4.31
CA THR A 215 7.14 24.94 5.23
C THR A 215 7.67 23.52 5.10
N THR A 216 8.96 23.34 5.27
CA THR A 216 9.55 22.00 5.49
C THR A 216 9.20 21.49 6.89
N ASN A 217 9.44 20.22 7.16
CA ASN A 217 9.10 19.56 8.43
C ASN A 217 9.96 20.12 9.58
N SER A 218 11.16 20.64 9.26
CA SER A 218 11.99 21.42 10.20
C SER A 218 11.43 22.83 10.54
N GLY A 219 10.34 23.24 9.90
CA GLY A 219 9.70 24.56 10.04
C GLY A 219 10.35 25.66 9.19
N ALA A 220 11.29 25.33 8.30
CA ALA A 220 11.89 26.32 7.40
C ALA A 220 10.91 26.69 6.27
N ALA A 221 10.68 27.99 6.08
CA ALA A 221 9.79 28.49 5.04
C ALA A 221 10.33 28.20 3.63
N VAL A 222 9.46 27.69 2.76
CA VAL A 222 9.78 27.44 1.36
C VAL A 222 9.52 28.70 0.55
N THR A 223 10.54 29.14 -0.19
CA THR A 223 10.48 30.36 -1.00
C THR A 223 10.69 30.08 -2.48
N TRP A 224 9.84 30.67 -3.31
CA TRP A 224 9.96 30.58 -4.76
C TRP A 224 11.15 31.39 -5.26
N VAL A 225 11.95 30.75 -6.11
CA VAL A 225 13.11 31.33 -6.78
C VAL A 225 12.98 31.11 -8.28
N GLN A 226 13.00 32.20 -9.04
CA GLN A 226 13.02 32.15 -10.50
C GLN A 226 14.38 31.60 -10.97
N VAL A 227 14.38 30.55 -11.79
CA VAL A 227 15.61 30.02 -12.41
C VAL A 227 15.84 30.67 -13.78
N ASP A 228 14.80 30.63 -14.61
CA ASP A 228 14.71 31.30 -15.91
C ASP A 228 13.23 31.60 -16.22
N ALA A 229 12.86 31.97 -17.45
CA ALA A 229 11.48 32.30 -17.77
C ALA A 229 10.50 31.11 -17.65
N GLU A 230 11.00 29.90 -17.85
CA GLU A 230 10.22 28.66 -17.96
C GLU A 230 10.22 27.86 -16.65
N ASN A 231 11.21 28.09 -15.78
CA ASN A 231 11.47 27.25 -14.61
C ASN A 231 11.49 28.05 -13.30
N VAL A 232 10.79 27.50 -12.30
CA VAL A 232 10.73 28.03 -10.93
C VAL A 232 11.04 26.89 -9.94
N VAL A 233 11.74 27.21 -8.86
CA VAL A 233 12.09 26.25 -7.80
C VAL A 233 11.73 26.82 -6.43
N GLY A 234 11.00 26.06 -5.63
CA GLY A 234 10.74 26.32 -4.22
C GLY A 234 11.91 25.82 -3.38
N ARG A 235 12.51 26.70 -2.59
CA ARG A 235 13.72 26.42 -1.80
C ARG A 235 13.55 26.76 -0.34
N ALA A 236 14.13 25.93 0.53
CA ALA A 236 14.22 26.17 1.96
C ALA A 236 15.69 26.16 2.43
N ILE A 237 15.93 26.67 3.64
CA ILE A 237 17.23 26.58 4.31
C ILE A 237 17.07 25.67 5.53
N GLU A 238 17.59 24.46 5.43
CA GLU A 238 17.56 23.45 6.49
C GLU A 238 18.95 23.24 7.04
N ASN A 239 19.12 23.33 8.36
CA ASN A 239 20.42 23.18 9.02
C ASN A 239 21.55 24.06 8.41
N GLY A 240 21.19 25.21 7.85
CA GLY A 240 22.12 26.13 7.19
C GLY A 240 22.49 25.77 5.75
N GLN A 241 21.87 24.74 5.17
CA GLN A 241 22.05 24.32 3.78
C GLN A 241 20.79 24.62 2.97
N GLN A 242 20.98 25.01 1.70
CA GLN A 242 19.86 25.22 0.79
C GLN A 242 19.41 23.88 0.21
N VAL A 243 18.11 23.62 0.27
CA VAL A 243 17.45 22.45 -0.30
C VAL A 243 16.37 22.89 -1.29
N ASP A 244 16.17 22.10 -2.34
CA ASP A 244 15.07 22.30 -3.31
C ASP A 244 13.91 21.40 -2.87
N VAL A 245 12.74 21.98 -2.63
CA VAL A 245 11.54 21.28 -2.10
C VAL A 245 10.58 20.92 -3.23
N ILE A 246 10.35 21.83 -4.16
CA ILE A 246 9.43 21.64 -5.28
C ILE A 246 9.97 22.35 -6.53
N LYS A 247 9.79 21.75 -7.70
CA LYS A 247 10.18 22.32 -9.00
C LYS A 247 8.98 22.38 -9.93
N ALA A 248 8.88 23.44 -10.69
CA ALA A 248 7.91 23.57 -11.76
C ALA A 248 8.57 24.11 -13.02
N GLY A 249 8.22 23.53 -14.15
CA GLY A 249 8.67 23.94 -15.48
C GLY A 249 7.50 24.00 -16.46
N ILE A 250 7.58 24.88 -17.44
CA ILE A 250 6.69 24.91 -18.61
C ILE A 250 7.50 25.16 -19.88
N ASN A 251 7.11 24.57 -21.01
CA ASN A 251 7.71 24.88 -22.30
C ASN A 251 6.76 25.71 -23.19
N ASP A 252 7.26 26.21 -24.32
CA ASP A 252 6.48 27.00 -25.28
C ASP A 252 5.31 26.22 -25.95
N SER A 253 5.29 24.89 -25.83
CA SER A 253 4.13 24.09 -26.26
C SER A 253 3.03 24.02 -25.21
N GLY A 254 3.23 24.65 -24.05
CA GLY A 254 2.32 24.63 -22.91
C GLY A 254 2.41 23.34 -22.09
N GLU A 255 3.37 22.45 -22.37
CA GLU A 255 3.60 21.26 -21.56
C GLU A 255 4.30 21.68 -20.26
N TYR A 256 3.73 21.29 -19.12
CA TYR A 256 4.28 21.61 -17.81
C TYR A 256 4.67 20.34 -17.06
N SER A 257 5.63 20.47 -16.14
CA SER A 257 5.88 19.48 -15.11
C SER A 257 5.98 20.14 -13.74
N VAL A 258 5.44 19.47 -12.72
CA VAL A 258 5.63 19.82 -11.31
C VAL A 258 6.18 18.58 -10.62
N THR A 259 7.26 18.77 -9.87
CA THR A 259 7.95 17.70 -9.15
C THR A 259 8.16 18.13 -7.70
N LEU A 260 7.52 17.42 -6.78
CA LEU A 260 7.84 17.43 -5.36
C LEU A 260 9.14 16.65 -5.14
N LEU A 261 10.04 17.20 -4.34
CA LEU A 261 11.37 16.65 -4.09
C LEU A 261 11.62 16.36 -2.61
N GLN A 262 10.88 17.01 -1.73
CA GLN A 262 10.94 16.83 -0.29
C GLN A 262 9.53 16.99 0.28
N ALA A 263 9.30 16.27 1.36
CA ALA A 263 8.17 16.45 2.24
C ALA A 263 8.06 17.90 2.73
N VAL A 264 6.83 18.35 2.90
CA VAL A 264 6.42 19.62 3.46
C VAL A 264 5.56 19.36 4.68
N LYS A 265 5.46 20.35 5.55
CA LYS A 265 4.69 20.22 6.77
C LYS A 265 3.21 20.41 6.49
N HIS A 266 2.43 19.43 6.89
CA HIS A 266 0.98 19.42 6.92
C HIS A 266 0.43 19.90 8.29
N PRO A 267 -0.73 20.58 8.30
CA PRO A 267 -1.28 21.17 9.53
C PRO A 267 -2.12 20.20 10.39
N ASP A 268 -2.78 19.20 9.81
CA ASP A 268 -3.65 18.25 10.52
C ASP A 268 -2.96 16.92 10.81
N MET A 269 -2.30 16.83 11.96
CA MET A 269 -1.51 15.65 12.38
C MET A 269 -2.34 14.39 12.76
N THR A 270 -3.58 14.27 12.31
CA THR A 270 -4.49 13.18 12.73
C THR A 270 -5.07 12.37 11.59
N LYS A 271 -4.81 12.79 10.36
CA LYS A 271 -5.35 12.23 9.13
C LYS A 271 -4.60 12.86 7.97
N GLU A 272 -4.61 12.19 6.83
CA GLU A 272 -4.23 12.84 5.58
C GLU A 272 -4.96 14.18 5.40
N ASP A 273 -4.20 15.16 4.96
CA ASP A 273 -4.71 16.42 4.48
C ASP A 273 -3.91 16.93 3.26
N VAL A 274 -4.31 18.10 2.76
CA VAL A 274 -3.70 18.69 1.56
C VAL A 274 -3.30 20.12 1.87
N VAL A 275 -2.04 20.45 1.59
CA VAL A 275 -1.55 21.83 1.54
C VAL A 275 -1.51 22.32 0.09
N SER A 276 -1.62 23.62 -0.12
CA SER A 276 -1.65 24.17 -1.49
C SER A 276 -0.79 25.40 -1.65
N THR A 277 -0.19 25.52 -2.84
CA THR A 277 0.53 26.70 -3.31
C THR A 277 0.12 27.03 -4.74
N ALA A 278 0.56 28.17 -5.27
CA ALA A 278 0.24 28.57 -6.63
C ALA A 278 1.41 29.28 -7.31
N LEU A 279 1.56 29.00 -8.60
CA LEU A 279 2.42 29.74 -9.52
C LEU A 279 1.57 30.49 -10.53
N LYS A 280 2.13 31.51 -11.15
CA LYS A 280 1.49 32.28 -12.21
C LYS A 280 2.05 31.88 -13.56
N VAL A 281 1.22 31.28 -14.38
CA VAL A 281 1.52 30.95 -15.78
C VAL A 281 1.15 32.14 -16.63
N THR A 282 2.04 32.58 -17.51
CA THR A 282 1.78 33.66 -18.47
C THR A 282 1.99 33.18 -19.88
N ALA A 283 0.94 33.25 -20.69
CA ALA A 283 0.99 33.09 -22.14
C ALA A 283 1.23 34.47 -22.78
N THR A 284 2.30 34.61 -23.56
CA THR A 284 2.62 35.82 -24.32
C THR A 284 2.48 35.55 -25.80
N ASP A 285 1.60 36.28 -26.49
CA ASP A 285 1.57 36.29 -27.94
C ASP A 285 2.77 37.05 -28.49
N THR A 286 3.66 36.35 -29.21
CA THR A 286 4.88 36.92 -29.77
C THR A 286 4.64 37.80 -30.99
N VAL A 287 3.45 37.72 -31.61
CA VAL A 287 3.08 38.52 -32.77
C VAL A 287 2.35 39.80 -32.34
N GLY A 288 1.29 39.67 -31.53
CA GLY A 288 0.46 40.79 -31.07
C GLY A 288 0.93 41.44 -29.77
N GLY A 289 1.83 40.80 -29.01
CA GLY A 289 2.37 41.30 -27.74
C GLY A 289 1.39 41.23 -26.56
N VAL A 290 0.23 40.58 -26.74
CA VAL A 290 -0.78 40.40 -25.69
C VAL A 290 -0.32 39.36 -24.69
N LYS A 291 -0.62 39.59 -23.40
CA LYS A 291 -0.27 38.69 -22.31
C LYS A 291 -1.50 38.33 -21.51
N LEU A 292 -1.66 37.05 -21.23
CA LEU A 292 -2.68 36.52 -20.32
C LEU A 292 -1.99 35.71 -19.24
N SER A 293 -2.37 35.94 -17.99
CA SER A 293 -1.77 35.27 -16.83
C SER A 293 -2.83 34.68 -15.92
N GLU A 294 -2.64 33.41 -15.53
CA GLU A 294 -3.54 32.68 -14.65
C GLU A 294 -2.74 31.90 -13.59
N ASN A 295 -3.42 31.51 -12.50
CA ASN A 295 -2.79 30.73 -11.43
C ASN A 295 -2.82 29.23 -11.77
N LEU A 296 -1.65 28.60 -11.74
CA LEU A 296 -1.48 27.16 -11.66
C LEU A 296 -1.50 26.77 -10.18
N SER A 297 -2.62 26.22 -9.72
CA SER A 297 -2.76 25.69 -8.37
C SER A 297 -2.05 24.35 -8.25
N ILE A 298 -1.27 24.18 -7.19
CA ILE A 298 -0.56 22.96 -6.86
C ILE A 298 -1.04 22.51 -5.48
N SER A 299 -1.66 21.35 -5.41
CA SER A 299 -2.00 20.62 -4.18
C SER A 299 -0.88 19.63 -3.89
N ILE A 300 -0.46 19.59 -2.63
CA ILE A 300 0.46 18.58 -2.10
C ILE A 300 -0.32 17.81 -1.06
N GLU A 301 -0.48 16.54 -1.31
CA GLU A 301 -1.12 15.56 -0.44
C GLU A 301 -0.10 14.93 0.50
N ASP A 302 -0.54 14.77 1.74
CA ASP A 302 0.25 14.26 2.85
C ASP A 302 0.57 12.77 2.71
N ASP A 303 1.50 12.29 3.52
CA ASP A 303 1.81 10.86 3.66
C ASP A 303 1.88 10.54 5.15
N THR A 304 0.90 9.77 5.65
CA THR A 304 0.78 9.52 7.09
C THR A 304 1.30 8.12 7.47
N PRO A 305 1.86 7.93 8.68
CA PRO A 305 2.34 6.63 9.10
C PRO A 305 1.20 5.60 9.16
N ASN A 306 1.46 4.34 8.77
CA ASN A 306 0.50 3.24 8.88
C ASN A 306 0.80 2.30 10.06
N ALA A 307 -0.18 2.04 10.92
CA ALA A 307 -0.10 1.07 12.01
C ALA A 307 -1.32 0.14 12.01
N GLU A 308 -1.10 -1.18 12.08
CA GLU A 308 -2.15 -2.20 12.16
C GLU A 308 -1.94 -3.16 13.33
N ASN A 309 -2.99 -3.86 13.73
CA ASN A 309 -2.90 -4.84 14.79
C ASN A 309 -2.08 -6.05 14.35
N ILE A 310 -1.01 -6.38 15.09
CA ILE A 310 -0.11 -7.48 14.80
C ILE A 310 -0.23 -8.55 15.88
N THR A 311 -0.38 -9.82 15.48
CA THR A 311 -0.27 -10.99 16.37
C THR A 311 0.90 -11.86 15.93
N GLN A 312 1.84 -12.10 16.84
CA GLN A 312 3.06 -12.85 16.59
C GLN A 312 3.12 -14.12 17.46
N GLY A 313 3.22 -15.27 16.80
CA GLY A 313 3.48 -16.56 17.44
C GLY A 313 4.93 -16.70 17.94
N LEU A 314 5.11 -17.31 19.11
CA LEU A 314 6.41 -17.64 19.68
C LEU A 314 6.94 -18.96 19.14
N SER A 315 8.18 -18.94 18.66
CA SER A 315 8.91 -20.17 18.30
C SER A 315 9.66 -20.71 19.51
N TYR A 316 9.41 -21.96 19.89
CA TYR A 316 10.08 -22.60 21.01
C TYR A 316 11.26 -23.45 20.58
N SER A 317 12.40 -23.30 21.26
CA SER A 317 13.59 -24.13 21.07
C SER A 317 14.20 -24.53 22.41
N GLY A 318 14.98 -25.62 22.43
CA GLY A 318 15.72 -26.00 23.63
C GLY A 318 16.79 -24.96 23.96
N ASN A 319 17.03 -24.73 25.26
CA ASN A 319 18.02 -23.77 25.75
C ASN A 319 19.38 -23.95 25.06
N GLY A 320 19.75 -22.99 24.19
CA GLY A 320 20.92 -23.05 23.30
C GLY A 320 20.62 -22.89 21.80
N GLY A 321 19.35 -22.86 21.39
CA GLY A 321 18.88 -22.34 20.09
C GLY A 321 19.23 -23.16 18.84
N ALA A 322 19.85 -24.33 18.99
CA ALA A 322 20.19 -25.19 17.86
C ALA A 322 19.15 -26.31 17.68
N ALA A 323 18.75 -26.54 16.43
CA ALA A 323 18.00 -27.73 16.06
C ALA A 323 18.75 -28.99 16.54
N GLN A 324 18.03 -29.89 17.18
CA GLN A 324 18.59 -30.98 17.96
C GLN A 324 17.82 -32.27 17.71
N ASP A 325 18.26 -32.98 16.66
CA ASP A 325 17.83 -34.36 16.39
C ASP A 325 18.08 -35.23 17.63
N THR A 326 17.09 -36.05 18.01
CA THR A 326 17.18 -36.87 19.23
C THR A 326 16.68 -38.29 19.01
N ASN A 327 17.51 -39.27 19.39
CA ASN A 327 17.10 -40.65 19.58
C ASN A 327 16.70 -40.85 21.05
N VAL A 328 15.44 -41.19 21.34
CA VAL A 328 14.94 -41.40 22.70
C VAL A 328 14.61 -42.88 22.96
N MET A 329 15.15 -43.46 24.03
CA MET A 329 14.84 -44.80 24.49
C MET A 329 14.13 -44.77 25.84
N PHE A 330 12.86 -45.19 25.86
CA PHE A 330 12.14 -45.37 27.12
C PHE A 330 12.25 -46.81 27.60
N VAL A 331 12.60 -47.00 28.88
CA VAL A 331 12.62 -48.29 29.57
C VAL A 331 11.69 -48.20 30.77
N VAL A 332 10.45 -48.68 30.62
CA VAL A 332 9.34 -48.40 31.53
C VAL A 332 8.89 -49.65 32.28
N ASP A 333 8.78 -49.54 33.60
CA ASP A 333 8.22 -50.58 34.47
C ASP A 333 6.70 -50.71 34.25
N VAL A 334 6.25 -51.93 33.94
CA VAL A 334 4.82 -52.26 33.74
C VAL A 334 4.35 -53.37 34.68
N THR A 335 5.03 -53.52 35.82
CA THR A 335 4.65 -54.50 36.83
C THR A 335 3.48 -53.99 37.69
N THR A 336 2.87 -54.88 38.48
CA THR A 336 1.75 -54.50 39.37
C THR A 336 2.19 -53.64 40.56
N SER A 337 3.48 -53.36 40.74
CA SER A 337 3.95 -52.47 41.80
C SER A 337 3.79 -51.00 41.45
N MET A 338 3.80 -50.66 40.15
CA MET A 338 3.38 -49.34 39.67
C MET A 338 1.89 -49.14 39.94
N SER A 339 1.54 -48.12 40.73
CA SER A 339 0.17 -47.68 40.97
C SER A 339 -0.46 -47.10 39.71
N ASN A 340 -1.79 -46.94 39.68
CA ASN A 340 -2.46 -46.31 38.52
C ASN A 340 -2.01 -44.86 38.34
N GLU A 341 -1.74 -44.15 39.43
CA GLU A 341 -1.28 -42.76 39.44
C GLU A 341 0.16 -42.65 38.92
N GLN A 342 1.05 -43.56 39.33
CA GLN A 342 2.41 -43.65 38.80
C GLN A 342 2.42 -43.95 37.30
N VAL A 343 1.55 -44.86 36.85
CA VAL A 343 1.37 -45.15 35.43
C VAL A 343 0.86 -43.92 34.68
N ALA A 344 -0.19 -43.26 35.18
CA ALA A 344 -0.76 -42.08 34.52
C ALA A 344 0.28 -40.95 34.37
N ALA A 345 0.99 -40.61 35.44
CA ALA A 345 2.04 -39.58 35.40
C ALA A 345 3.21 -39.96 34.48
N THR A 346 3.56 -41.25 34.39
CA THR A 346 4.59 -41.73 33.46
C THR A 346 4.15 -41.55 32.01
N LYS A 347 2.89 -41.87 31.68
CA LYS A 347 2.35 -41.68 30.33
C LYS A 347 2.38 -40.21 29.94
N GLU A 348 1.89 -39.34 30.82
CA GLU A 348 1.84 -37.89 30.61
C GLU A 348 3.25 -37.30 30.42
N ALA A 349 4.20 -37.67 31.29
CA ALA A 349 5.57 -37.19 31.19
C ALA A 349 6.26 -37.62 29.87
N ILE A 350 6.05 -38.87 29.43
CA ILE A 350 6.60 -39.35 28.14
C ILE A 350 6.04 -38.55 26.97
N VAL A 351 4.72 -38.31 26.95
CA VAL A 351 4.06 -37.54 25.88
C VAL A 351 4.60 -36.12 25.83
N ASN A 352 4.62 -35.43 26.97
CA ASN A 352 5.08 -34.04 27.04
C ASN A 352 6.54 -33.90 26.60
N LEU A 353 7.41 -34.83 27.02
CA LEU A 353 8.81 -34.83 26.62
C LEU A 353 9.00 -35.07 25.12
N LEU A 354 8.24 -36.00 24.53
CA LEU A 354 8.33 -36.27 23.09
C LEU A 354 7.86 -35.07 22.26
N ASN A 355 6.78 -34.41 22.67
CA ASN A 355 6.34 -33.17 22.04
C ASN A 355 7.42 -32.08 22.11
N GLN A 356 8.11 -31.93 23.25
CA GLN A 356 9.24 -31.00 23.37
C GLN A 356 10.39 -31.36 22.43
N TYR A 357 10.80 -32.63 22.33
CA TYR A 357 11.83 -33.01 21.36
C TYR A 357 11.41 -32.76 19.91
N GLN A 358 10.12 -32.95 19.57
CA GLN A 358 9.60 -32.68 18.23
C GLN A 358 9.68 -31.20 17.86
N THR A 359 9.55 -30.29 18.84
CA THR A 359 9.78 -28.85 18.60
C THR A 359 11.26 -28.52 18.34
N MET A 360 12.19 -29.37 18.76
CA MET A 360 13.63 -29.12 18.64
C MET A 360 14.26 -29.73 17.38
N GLY A 361 13.67 -30.76 16.77
CA GLY A 361 14.22 -31.42 15.60
C GLY A 361 13.63 -32.81 15.37
N ASP A 362 14.28 -33.61 14.51
CA ASP A 362 13.79 -34.96 14.22
C ASP A 362 13.90 -35.84 15.48
N VAL A 363 12.84 -36.60 15.76
CA VAL A 363 12.80 -37.50 16.92
C VAL A 363 12.54 -38.93 16.47
N LYS A 364 13.42 -39.84 16.90
CA LYS A 364 13.23 -41.27 16.74
C LYS A 364 13.18 -41.93 18.11
N VAL A 365 12.18 -42.76 18.32
CA VAL A 365 11.85 -43.29 19.64
C VAL A 365 11.79 -44.81 19.61
N THR A 366 12.24 -45.44 20.68
CA THR A 366 11.97 -46.84 20.98
C THR A 366 11.43 -46.99 22.40
N LEU A 367 10.33 -47.73 22.54
CA LEU A 367 9.72 -48.05 23.82
C LEU A 367 10.02 -49.51 24.20
N ILE A 368 10.63 -49.68 25.37
CA ILE A 368 10.87 -50.98 26.00
C ILE A 368 10.08 -50.97 27.31
N THR A 369 9.21 -51.96 27.49
CA THR A 369 8.60 -52.19 28.79
C THR A 369 9.25 -53.37 29.47
N PHE A 370 9.28 -53.38 30.80
CA PHE A 370 9.86 -54.49 31.54
C PHE A 370 8.99 -54.92 32.71
N GLY A 371 9.00 -56.24 32.90
CA GLY A 371 8.55 -56.92 34.10
C GLY A 371 9.47 -58.10 34.34
N ARG A 372 8.94 -59.34 34.30
CA ARG A 372 9.79 -60.54 34.34
C ARG A 372 10.62 -60.77 33.07
N ILE A 373 10.23 -60.14 31.96
CA ILE A 373 10.98 -60.07 30.72
C ILE A 373 10.92 -58.62 30.25
N ALA A 374 11.88 -58.20 29.43
CA ALA A 374 11.77 -56.98 28.66
C ALA A 374 11.15 -57.25 27.29
N GLU A 375 10.28 -56.34 26.86
CA GLU A 375 9.59 -56.39 25.57
C GLU A 375 9.82 -55.07 24.83
N SER A 376 10.22 -55.17 23.56
CA SER A 376 10.33 -54.02 22.66
C SER A 376 9.05 -53.95 21.82
N HIS A 377 8.45 -52.77 21.74
CA HIS A 377 7.16 -52.56 21.08
C HIS A 377 7.28 -52.19 19.60
N PHE A 378 8.51 -52.03 19.11
CA PHE A 378 8.79 -51.70 17.71
C PHE A 378 9.96 -52.53 17.18
N SER A 379 9.87 -52.97 15.93
CA SER A 379 10.94 -53.70 15.24
C SER A 379 12.05 -52.80 14.67
N THR A 380 11.79 -51.50 14.59
CA THR A 380 12.66 -50.42 14.14
C THR A 380 12.43 -49.19 15.02
N TRP A 381 13.32 -48.20 14.96
CA TRP A 381 13.05 -46.92 15.61
C TRP A 381 11.80 -46.28 14.99
N ALA A 382 10.87 -45.84 15.84
CA ALA A 382 9.58 -45.30 15.45
C ALA A 382 9.59 -43.77 15.50
N ASP A 383 8.65 -43.15 14.80
CA ASP A 383 8.37 -41.71 14.94
C ASP A 383 7.77 -41.43 16.31
N ALA A 384 7.99 -40.21 16.84
CA ALA A 384 7.49 -39.81 18.15
C ALA A 384 5.97 -39.96 18.28
N ASP A 385 5.21 -39.55 17.26
CA ASP A 385 3.74 -39.68 17.23
C ASP A 385 3.27 -41.13 17.37
N SER A 386 3.98 -42.07 16.73
CA SER A 386 3.68 -43.51 16.85
C SER A 386 3.87 -44.02 18.28
N VAL A 387 4.86 -43.49 19.00
CA VAL A 387 5.10 -43.86 20.40
C VAL A 387 4.13 -43.15 21.34
N ILE A 388 3.82 -41.87 21.10
CA ILE A 388 2.79 -41.11 21.83
C ILE A 388 1.46 -41.87 21.77
N ASN A 389 1.03 -42.26 20.56
CA ASN A 389 -0.19 -43.03 20.35
C ASN A 389 -0.16 -44.38 21.10
N LEU A 390 0.94 -45.14 20.97
CA LEU A 390 1.09 -46.40 21.69
C LEU A 390 1.01 -46.18 23.21
N VAL A 391 1.68 -45.16 23.74
CA VAL A 391 1.66 -44.82 25.16
C VAL A 391 0.24 -44.48 25.58
N GLN A 392 -0.43 -43.54 24.93
CA GLN A 392 -1.76 -43.05 25.32
C GLN A 392 -2.86 -44.12 25.21
N ASN A 393 -2.93 -44.82 24.07
CA ASN A 393 -4.13 -45.57 23.68
C ASN A 393 -4.04 -47.09 23.85
N SER A 394 -2.82 -47.62 23.91
CA SER A 394 -2.66 -49.05 24.14
C SER A 394 -2.59 -49.38 25.63
N ASN A 395 -2.83 -50.65 25.94
CA ASN A 395 -2.54 -51.14 27.28
C ASN A 395 -1.05 -51.44 27.50
N VAL A 396 -0.12 -50.98 26.66
CA VAL A 396 1.30 -51.35 26.79
C VAL A 396 1.90 -50.95 28.13
N ILE A 397 1.55 -49.78 28.66
CA ILE A 397 2.01 -49.32 29.99
C ILE A 397 0.96 -49.62 31.09
N THR A 398 -0.31 -49.82 30.74
CA THR A 398 -1.40 -50.09 31.72
C THR A 398 -1.68 -51.58 31.94
N ASN A 399 -1.20 -52.47 31.06
CA ASN A 399 -1.31 -53.93 31.18
C ASN A 399 -0.30 -54.41 32.23
N LYS A 400 -0.66 -54.18 33.50
CA LYS A 400 0.15 -54.61 34.61
C LYS A 400 0.29 -56.12 34.57
N ASN A 401 1.52 -56.63 34.48
CA ASN A 401 1.74 -58.07 34.41
C ASN A 401 1.28 -58.74 35.72
N THR A 402 0.07 -59.31 35.71
CA THR A 402 -0.59 -59.87 36.89
C THR A 402 -0.02 -61.21 37.34
N SER A 403 0.86 -61.83 36.55
CA SER A 403 1.20 -63.23 36.73
C SER A 403 2.08 -63.51 37.96
N TYR A 404 2.78 -62.53 38.55
CA TYR A 404 3.82 -62.82 39.56
C TYR A 404 4.04 -61.76 40.66
N GLY A 405 2.97 -61.15 41.19
CA GLY A 405 2.98 -60.62 42.57
C GLY A 405 3.65 -59.28 42.87
N GLY A 406 3.81 -58.38 41.89
CA GLY A 406 4.23 -56.99 42.14
C GLY A 406 5.72 -56.80 42.40
N SER A 407 6.57 -57.60 41.73
CA SER A 407 8.02 -57.50 41.81
C SER A 407 8.61 -56.69 40.66
N THR A 408 9.50 -55.73 40.95
CA THR A 408 10.25 -54.93 39.98
C THR A 408 11.63 -55.56 39.66
N PHE A 409 11.98 -55.70 38.37
CA PHE A 409 13.15 -56.46 37.92
C PHE A 409 14.13 -55.65 37.04
N TYR A 410 14.98 -54.82 37.65
CA TYR A 410 15.93 -53.96 36.91
C TYR A 410 16.96 -54.73 36.07
N HIS A 411 17.23 -56.00 36.37
CA HIS A 411 18.13 -56.81 35.54
C HIS A 411 17.49 -57.21 34.20
N GLU A 412 16.16 -57.38 34.15
CA GLU A 412 15.42 -57.61 32.89
C GLU A 412 15.34 -56.32 32.11
N ALA A 413 15.12 -55.20 32.80
CA ALA A 413 15.16 -53.89 32.20
C ALA A 413 16.54 -53.60 31.57
N LEU A 414 17.62 -53.89 32.30
CA LEU A 414 18.97 -53.88 31.74
C LEU A 414 19.15 -54.94 30.66
N PHE A 415 18.62 -56.15 30.76
CA PHE A 415 18.79 -57.17 29.70
C PHE A 415 18.05 -56.77 28.41
N GLY A 416 16.87 -56.16 28.50
CA GLY A 416 16.19 -55.54 27.37
C GLY A 416 16.96 -54.36 26.80
N ALA A 417 17.47 -53.51 27.70
CA ALA A 417 18.31 -52.37 27.36
C ALA A 417 19.79 -52.73 27.07
N GLN A 418 20.27 -53.96 27.25
CA GLN A 418 21.66 -54.42 26.99
C GLN A 418 21.72 -55.44 25.86
N GLY A 419 20.61 -56.15 25.66
CA GLY A 419 20.13 -56.46 24.33
C GLY A 419 20.13 -55.24 23.41
N ALA A 420 20.27 -54.00 23.93
CA ALA A 420 20.48 -52.79 23.15
C ALA A 420 21.80 -52.66 22.39
N GLN A 421 22.73 -53.62 22.42
CA GLN A 421 23.61 -53.71 21.25
C GLN A 421 22.76 -53.96 19.99
N ALA A 422 21.71 -54.79 20.07
CA ALA A 422 20.74 -55.04 18.99
C ALA A 422 19.67 -53.93 18.86
N VAL A 423 19.16 -53.34 19.96
CA VAL A 423 18.20 -52.21 19.89
C VAL A 423 18.83 -50.97 19.25
N TRP A 424 20.08 -50.66 19.59
CA TRP A 424 20.86 -49.59 18.96
C TRP A 424 21.25 -49.89 17.50
N GLN A 425 21.16 -51.16 17.08
CA GLN A 425 21.41 -51.64 15.72
C GLN A 425 20.13 -51.78 14.88
N TYR A 426 18.94 -51.55 15.44
CA TYR A 426 17.73 -51.52 14.61
C TYR A 426 17.79 -50.36 13.61
N ASN A 427 17.38 -50.64 12.37
CA ASN A 427 17.31 -49.63 11.33
C ASN A 427 16.35 -48.50 11.73
N GLY A 428 16.63 -47.28 11.27
CA GLY A 428 15.72 -46.13 11.42
C GLY A 428 16.12 -45.09 12.47
N LYS A 429 17.17 -45.32 13.26
CA LYS A 429 17.71 -44.29 14.17
C LYS A 429 18.32 -43.12 13.40
N LEU A 430 18.34 -41.96 14.03
CA LEU A 430 19.05 -40.79 13.55
C LEU A 430 20.56 -40.99 13.76
N ASN A 431 21.36 -40.53 12.80
CA ASN A 431 22.80 -40.77 12.77
C ASN A 431 23.56 -39.58 12.18
N THR A 432 23.15 -38.37 12.57
CA THR A 432 23.81 -37.10 12.20
C THR A 432 24.83 -36.73 13.29
N ASP A 433 25.82 -35.90 12.95
CA ASP A 433 26.86 -35.47 13.91
C ASP A 433 26.30 -34.64 15.07
N ILE A 434 25.08 -34.14 14.93
CA ILE A 434 24.36 -33.35 15.93
C ILE A 434 23.40 -34.20 16.77
N THR A 435 23.11 -35.46 16.42
CA THR A 435 22.08 -36.27 17.11
C THR A 435 22.42 -36.53 18.60
N LYS A 436 21.49 -36.22 19.50
CA LYS A 436 21.52 -36.64 20.91
C LYS A 436 20.89 -38.01 21.11
N ASN A 437 21.38 -38.73 22.12
CA ASN A 437 20.96 -40.09 22.41
C ASN A 437 20.56 -40.16 23.89
N GLU A 438 19.27 -40.24 24.14
CA GLU A 438 18.68 -40.13 25.48
C GLU A 438 18.02 -41.45 25.86
N LEU A 439 18.17 -41.87 27.12
CA LEU A 439 17.56 -43.06 27.67
C LEU A 439 16.93 -42.76 29.02
N PHE A 440 15.61 -42.93 29.10
CA PHE A 440 14.83 -42.71 30.31
C PHE A 440 14.37 -44.04 30.89
N PHE A 441 14.91 -44.37 32.06
CA PHE A 441 14.49 -45.50 32.85
C PHE A 441 13.47 -45.06 33.90
N ILE A 442 12.25 -45.60 33.87
CA ILE A 442 11.16 -45.16 34.75
C ILE A 442 10.56 -46.36 35.49
N SER A 443 10.52 -46.27 36.82
CA SER A 443 9.98 -47.33 37.69
C SER A 443 9.42 -46.78 39.00
N ASP A 444 8.90 -47.67 39.85
CA ASP A 444 8.50 -47.36 41.23
C ASP A 444 9.70 -47.25 42.22
N GLY A 445 10.93 -47.19 41.71
CA GLY A 445 12.15 -46.97 42.47
C GLY A 445 12.66 -48.17 43.29
N ALA A 446 11.92 -49.28 43.41
CA ALA A 446 12.30 -50.36 44.32
C ALA A 446 12.30 -51.74 43.63
N PRO A 447 13.47 -52.36 43.35
CA PRO A 447 13.52 -53.71 42.81
C PRO A 447 13.06 -54.75 43.85
N THR A 448 11.78 -55.10 43.86
CA THR A 448 11.13 -55.99 44.83
C THR A 448 11.15 -57.46 44.38
N GLY A 449 12.30 -58.00 44.01
CA GLY A 449 12.33 -59.40 43.55
C GLY A 449 13.69 -60.01 43.23
N VAL A 450 14.81 -59.36 43.57
CA VAL A 450 16.14 -59.79 43.14
C VAL A 450 16.63 -60.99 43.97
N PRO A 451 16.79 -62.21 43.40
CA PRO A 451 17.46 -63.29 44.11
C PRO A 451 18.91 -62.89 44.43
N ASN A 452 19.44 -63.34 45.58
CA ASN A 452 20.76 -62.93 46.08
C ASN A 452 21.93 -63.22 45.09
N TRP A 453 21.77 -64.21 44.20
CA TRP A 453 22.73 -64.57 43.14
C TRP A 453 22.63 -63.69 41.88
N LEU A 454 21.52 -62.95 41.73
CA LEU A 454 21.24 -62.05 40.62
C LEU A 454 21.55 -60.59 40.98
N ARG A 455 21.54 -60.26 42.28
CA ARG A 455 22.13 -59.02 42.83
C ARG A 455 23.60 -58.86 42.40
N THR A 456 24.29 -59.98 42.23
CA THR A 456 25.70 -60.07 41.81
C THR A 456 25.92 -59.80 40.32
N SER A 457 24.90 -59.81 39.45
CA SER A 457 25.06 -59.44 38.02
C SER A 457 24.94 -57.92 37.80
N LEU A 458 24.03 -57.27 38.54
CA LEU A 458 23.98 -55.79 38.70
C LEU A 458 25.23 -55.25 39.40
N GLU A 459 25.85 -56.03 40.28
CA GLU A 459 27.10 -55.72 41.00
C GLU A 459 28.36 -56.29 40.29
N GLY A 460 28.20 -56.99 39.16
CA GLY A 460 29.25 -57.76 38.46
C GLY A 460 29.27 -57.55 36.94
N THR A 461 29.35 -58.62 36.14
CA THR A 461 29.56 -58.55 34.67
C THR A 461 28.46 -57.86 33.87
N GLY A 462 27.24 -57.69 34.40
CA GLY A 462 26.20 -56.88 33.77
C GLY A 462 26.52 -55.38 33.80
N ARG A 463 27.34 -54.92 34.76
CA ARG A 463 27.84 -53.54 34.85
C ARG A 463 29.09 -53.31 34.00
N SER A 464 29.86 -54.36 33.67
CA SER A 464 31.09 -54.21 32.87
C SER A 464 30.81 -53.87 31.41
N ASP A 465 29.62 -54.19 30.89
CA ASP A 465 29.26 -53.94 29.48
C ASP A 465 28.30 -52.73 29.34
N TRP A 466 27.55 -52.37 30.39
CA TRP A 466 26.59 -51.26 30.39
C TRP A 466 27.23 -49.88 30.18
N LYS A 467 28.15 -49.50 31.07
CA LYS A 467 28.81 -48.19 31.00
C LYS A 467 29.59 -48.03 29.69
N PRO A 468 30.37 -49.03 29.23
CA PRO A 468 30.99 -48.96 27.90
C PRO A 468 30.00 -48.86 26.75
N PHE A 469 28.84 -49.52 26.81
CA PHE A 469 27.79 -49.35 25.79
C PHE A 469 27.29 -47.91 25.73
N LEU A 470 26.94 -47.33 26.89
CA LEU A 470 26.48 -45.94 26.98
C LEU A 470 27.56 -44.96 26.50
N THR A 471 28.82 -45.14 26.93
CA THR A 471 29.94 -44.29 26.51
C THR A 471 30.25 -44.40 25.01
N ASN A 472 30.31 -45.60 24.46
CA ASN A 472 30.63 -45.79 23.03
C ASN A 472 29.58 -45.22 22.10
N ASN A 473 28.32 -45.16 22.55
CA ASN A 473 27.20 -44.63 21.78
C ASN A 473 26.78 -43.23 22.22
N LYS A 474 27.50 -42.61 23.16
CA LYS A 474 27.19 -41.29 23.74
C LYS A 474 25.74 -41.19 24.21
N ILE A 475 25.24 -42.24 24.86
CA ILE A 475 23.87 -42.28 25.40
C ILE A 475 23.88 -41.66 26.80
N ASN A 476 23.05 -40.65 27.03
CA ASN A 476 22.73 -40.17 28.36
C ASN A 476 21.61 -41.03 28.95
N ALA A 477 21.94 -41.87 29.93
CA ALA A 477 20.95 -42.72 30.59
C ALA A 477 20.57 -42.16 31.96
N GLU A 478 19.30 -41.76 32.09
CA GLU A 478 18.70 -41.23 33.29
C GLU A 478 17.74 -42.25 33.91
N ALA A 479 17.65 -42.27 35.24
CA ALA A 479 16.80 -43.24 35.93
C ALA A 479 15.97 -42.62 37.06
N TYR A 480 14.66 -42.84 37.01
CA TYR A 480 13.69 -42.20 37.89
C TYR A 480 12.81 -43.21 38.63
N GLY A 481 12.74 -43.03 39.94
CA GLY A 481 11.78 -43.69 40.81
C GLY A 481 10.60 -42.76 41.09
N VAL A 482 9.42 -43.09 40.59
CA VAL A 482 8.19 -42.29 40.81
C VAL A 482 7.38 -42.86 41.98
N GLY A 483 6.65 -42.02 42.71
CA GLY A 483 5.75 -42.46 43.79
C GLY A 483 6.45 -43.09 44.99
N VAL A 484 7.75 -42.83 45.21
CA VAL A 484 8.57 -43.47 46.24
C VAL A 484 8.40 -42.75 47.58
N PRO A 485 7.92 -43.42 48.64
CA PRO A 485 7.79 -42.81 49.96
C PRO A 485 9.13 -42.26 50.44
N THR A 486 9.13 -41.09 51.10
CA THR A 486 10.34 -40.42 51.61
C THR A 486 11.26 -41.34 52.42
N SER A 487 10.68 -42.29 53.17
CA SER A 487 11.43 -43.27 53.97
C SER A 487 12.23 -44.29 53.15
N GLN A 488 11.95 -44.43 51.85
CA GLN A 488 12.56 -45.41 50.94
C GLN A 488 13.42 -44.77 49.85
N GLN A 489 13.41 -43.44 49.71
CA GLN A 489 14.09 -42.75 48.61
C GLN A 489 15.59 -43.00 48.56
N ALA A 490 16.28 -42.99 49.70
CA ALA A 490 17.73 -43.25 49.74
C ALA A 490 18.09 -44.67 49.24
N ALA A 491 17.24 -45.66 49.55
CA ALA A 491 17.42 -47.03 49.09
C ALA A 491 17.11 -47.15 47.59
N ALA A 492 16.02 -46.52 47.14
CA ALA A 492 15.65 -46.47 45.72
C ALA A 492 16.74 -45.83 44.86
N LYS A 493 17.26 -44.67 45.31
CA LYS A 493 18.33 -43.95 44.61
C LYS A 493 19.59 -44.81 44.43
N THR A 494 19.97 -45.58 45.46
CA THR A 494 21.12 -46.50 45.38
C THR A 494 20.99 -47.56 44.28
N TRP A 495 19.76 -47.95 43.92
CA TRP A 495 19.50 -48.87 42.82
C TRP A 495 19.47 -48.17 41.47
N LEU A 496 18.85 -47.00 41.39
CA LEU A 496 18.76 -46.20 40.16
C LEU A 496 20.13 -45.67 39.72
N ASP A 497 21.00 -45.24 40.65
CA ASP A 497 22.39 -44.84 40.39
C ASP A 497 23.24 -45.94 39.71
N ARG A 498 22.80 -47.20 39.74
CA ARG A 498 23.53 -48.31 39.09
C ARG A 498 23.27 -48.40 37.61
N ILE A 499 22.15 -47.86 37.15
CA ILE A 499 21.64 -47.92 35.79
C ILE A 499 21.63 -46.55 35.11
N ALA A 500 21.50 -45.48 35.90
CA ALA A 500 21.75 -44.10 35.50
C ALA A 500 23.23 -43.87 35.24
N TYR A 501 23.58 -43.49 34.02
CA TYR A 501 24.94 -43.11 33.64
C TYR A 501 24.94 -42.31 32.35
N ASP A 502 25.47 -41.10 32.38
CA ASP A 502 25.72 -40.32 31.19
C ASP A 502 26.99 -40.83 30.49
N GLY A 503 26.84 -41.41 29.30
CA GLY A 503 27.94 -41.91 28.50
C GLY A 503 28.91 -40.83 27.99
N ALA A 504 28.45 -39.59 27.85
CA ALA A 504 29.24 -38.45 27.39
C ALA A 504 30.00 -37.77 28.54
N THR A 505 29.31 -37.41 29.63
CA THR A 505 29.93 -36.70 30.78
C THR A 505 30.49 -37.63 31.85
N GLN A 506 30.12 -38.91 31.82
CA GLN A 506 30.54 -39.96 32.75
C GLN A 506 30.06 -39.76 34.20
N THR A 507 28.90 -39.11 34.39
CA THR A 507 28.25 -38.92 35.70
C THR A 507 27.01 -39.80 35.85
N ASP A 508 26.63 -40.17 37.08
CA ASP A 508 25.38 -40.91 37.34
C ASP A 508 24.22 -39.89 37.54
N THR A 509 23.15 -40.00 36.74
CA THR A 509 22.00 -39.05 36.75
C THR A 509 20.69 -39.77 37.12
N SER A 510 20.30 -39.73 38.40
CA SER A 510 19.08 -40.40 38.88
C SER A 510 18.17 -39.48 39.72
N GLY A 511 16.85 -39.60 39.58
CA GLY A 511 15.86 -38.91 40.41
C GLY A 511 14.94 -39.86 41.19
N VAL A 512 14.42 -39.41 42.33
CA VAL A 512 13.41 -40.14 43.10
C VAL A 512 12.35 -39.16 43.62
N PHE A 513 11.08 -39.43 43.33
CA PHE A 513 9.98 -38.50 43.61
C PHE A 513 8.91 -39.16 44.48
N THR A 514 8.40 -38.41 45.47
CA THR A 514 7.23 -38.83 46.25
C THR A 514 5.95 -38.68 45.43
N GLU A 515 5.78 -37.53 44.79
CA GLU A 515 4.63 -37.21 43.94
C GLU A 515 4.92 -37.70 42.51
N PRO A 516 4.10 -38.58 41.92
CA PRO A 516 4.36 -39.10 40.58
C PRO A 516 4.40 -38.03 39.49
N THR A 517 3.60 -36.96 39.62
CA THR A 517 3.52 -35.88 38.63
C THR A 517 4.81 -35.07 38.51
N ALA A 518 5.67 -35.06 39.54
CA ALA A 518 6.98 -34.42 39.49
C ALA A 518 7.95 -35.05 38.48
N LEU A 519 7.62 -36.23 37.92
CA LEU A 519 8.38 -36.82 36.82
C LEU A 519 8.37 -35.90 35.58
N GLY A 520 7.25 -35.24 35.29
CA GLY A 520 7.12 -34.35 34.13
C GLY A 520 8.18 -33.26 34.17
N ASP A 521 8.22 -32.50 35.27
CA ASP A 521 9.21 -31.42 35.50
C ASP A 521 10.67 -31.93 35.52
N ALA A 522 10.87 -33.19 35.90
CA ALA A 522 12.22 -33.75 36.04
C ALA A 522 12.84 -34.21 34.72
N ILE A 523 12.01 -34.56 33.73
CA ILE A 523 12.46 -35.02 32.42
C ILE A 523 12.21 -33.97 31.33
N SER A 524 11.48 -32.91 31.63
CA SER A 524 11.22 -31.82 30.71
C SER A 524 12.48 -31.07 30.31
N ILE A 525 12.46 -30.53 29.10
CA ILE A 525 13.52 -29.72 28.54
C ILE A 525 13.26 -28.26 28.90
N ASP A 526 14.30 -27.54 29.29
CA ASP A 526 14.24 -26.08 29.40
C ASP A 526 14.04 -25.49 28.00
N MET A 527 12.82 -25.03 27.73
CA MET A 527 12.44 -24.41 26.47
C MET A 527 12.55 -22.89 26.57
N VAL A 528 13.04 -22.26 25.50
CA VAL A 528 13.06 -20.81 25.34
C VAL A 528 12.17 -20.48 24.14
N GLY A 529 11.12 -19.71 24.40
CA GLY A 529 10.26 -19.11 23.37
C GLY A 529 10.87 -17.81 22.88
N THR A 530 10.92 -17.63 21.56
CA THR A 530 11.47 -16.43 20.92
C THR A 530 10.56 -15.92 19.81
N ALA A 531 10.53 -14.60 19.64
CA ALA A 531 9.95 -13.96 18.45
C ALA A 531 10.82 -12.79 18.03
N GLU A 532 10.93 -12.53 16.73
CA GLU A 532 11.67 -11.42 16.14
C GLU A 532 10.87 -10.90 14.94
N GLY A 533 10.90 -9.59 14.70
CA GLY A 533 10.14 -8.97 13.62
C GLY A 533 10.28 -7.45 13.59
N THR A 534 9.37 -6.77 12.91
CA THR A 534 9.22 -5.32 12.97
C THR A 534 7.75 -4.95 13.21
N LEU A 535 7.50 -3.81 13.87
CA LEU A 535 6.16 -3.24 14.04
C LEU A 535 5.71 -2.39 12.84
N LEU A 536 6.60 -2.15 11.86
CA LEU A 536 6.30 -1.43 10.64
C LEU A 536 5.81 -2.39 9.55
N ILE A 537 4.79 -1.98 8.80
CA ILE A 537 4.03 -2.82 7.87
C ILE A 537 3.71 -2.04 6.59
N GLY A 538 3.32 -2.74 5.52
CA GLY A 538 2.98 -2.15 4.21
C GLY A 538 3.92 -2.59 3.07
N GLU A 539 3.57 -2.21 1.83
CA GLU A 539 4.43 -2.48 0.66
C GLU A 539 5.77 -1.73 0.76
N THR A 540 5.72 -0.50 1.29
CA THR A 540 6.87 0.26 1.78
C THR A 540 6.82 0.23 3.30
N ILE A 541 7.88 -0.25 3.95
CA ILE A 541 7.99 -0.21 5.41
C ILE A 541 8.64 1.12 5.83
N GLY A 542 7.99 1.85 6.73
CA GLY A 542 8.48 3.16 7.16
C GLY A 542 7.45 3.93 7.98
N PHE A 543 7.70 5.23 8.10
CA PHE A 543 6.82 6.17 8.81
C PHE A 543 6.21 7.22 7.87
N GLY A 544 6.49 7.12 6.57
CA GLY A 544 6.24 8.19 5.61
C GLY A 544 7.53 8.62 4.90
N ALA A 545 7.36 9.41 3.83
CA ALA A 545 8.44 9.96 3.01
C ALA A 545 9.42 10.85 3.77
N ASP A 546 8.94 11.50 4.83
CA ASP A 546 9.74 12.36 5.70
C ASP A 546 10.45 11.60 6.83
N GLY A 547 10.09 10.32 7.04
CA GLY A 547 10.61 9.45 8.08
C GLY A 547 10.00 9.73 9.45
N GLY A 548 10.39 8.96 10.46
CA GLY A 548 9.74 9.02 11.76
C GLY A 548 10.38 8.10 12.77
N TYR A 549 9.63 7.79 13.82
CA TYR A 549 10.03 6.85 14.87
C TYR A 549 8.80 6.35 15.63
N ILE A 550 8.98 5.29 16.42
CA ILE A 550 7.98 4.86 17.39
C ILE A 550 8.03 5.83 18.57
N SER A 551 6.98 6.62 18.75
CA SER A 551 6.91 7.60 19.85
C SER A 551 6.57 6.97 21.20
N LYS A 552 5.87 5.83 21.19
CA LYS A 552 5.38 5.17 22.40
C LYS A 552 5.18 3.68 22.21
N ILE A 553 5.59 2.92 23.22
CA ILE A 553 5.14 1.55 23.50
C ILE A 553 4.45 1.56 24.86
N SER A 554 3.31 0.90 25.02
CA SER A 554 2.63 0.75 26.30
C SER A 554 2.47 -0.73 26.65
N TYR A 555 2.73 -1.07 27.91
CA TYR A 555 2.50 -2.40 28.47
C TYR A 555 1.78 -2.26 29.82
N GLY A 556 0.54 -2.74 29.89
CA GLY A 556 -0.36 -2.46 31.02
C GLY A 556 -0.57 -0.96 31.19
N ASP A 557 -0.38 -0.45 32.42
CA ASP A 557 -0.52 0.98 32.73
C ASP A 557 0.79 1.79 32.52
N VAL A 558 1.81 1.21 31.88
CA VAL A 558 3.15 1.80 31.76
C VAL A 558 3.44 2.19 30.32
N ASP A 559 3.74 3.48 30.11
CA ASP A 559 4.18 4.02 28.83
C ASP A 559 5.71 4.16 28.76
N TYR A 560 6.30 3.69 27.67
CA TYR A 560 7.70 3.82 27.28
C TYR A 560 7.77 4.80 26.12
N LEU A 561 8.20 6.03 26.41
CA LEU A 561 8.13 7.16 25.49
C LEU A 561 9.49 7.46 24.86
N PHE A 562 9.46 7.83 23.58
CA PHE A 562 10.63 8.25 22.82
C PHE A 562 10.27 9.49 21.99
N ASN A 563 11.17 10.47 21.96
CA ASN A 563 11.05 11.68 21.13
C ASN A 563 12.38 12.08 20.48
N GLY A 564 13.17 11.07 20.06
CA GLY A 564 14.59 11.22 19.73
C GLY A 564 15.51 11.25 20.96
N THR A 565 14.93 11.21 22.16
CA THR A 565 15.59 10.93 23.44
C THR A 565 14.56 10.29 24.37
N VAL A 566 14.98 9.56 25.41
CA VAL A 566 14.01 9.02 26.38
C VAL A 566 13.38 10.11 27.23
N SER A 567 12.06 10.23 27.14
CA SER A 567 11.24 11.13 27.95
C SER A 567 10.61 10.36 29.13
N GLY A 568 11.43 9.94 30.09
CA GLY A 568 10.98 9.30 31.34
C GLY A 568 11.49 7.87 31.52
N SER A 569 11.95 7.54 32.73
CA SER A 569 12.37 6.18 33.10
C SER A 569 11.27 5.54 33.94
N THR A 570 10.86 4.34 33.55
CA THR A 570 9.86 3.52 34.27
C THR A 570 10.55 2.37 35.01
N SER A 571 9.84 1.76 35.96
CA SER A 571 10.38 0.75 36.89
C SER A 571 10.72 -0.60 36.26
N ASN A 572 10.26 -0.87 35.04
CA ASN A 572 10.21 -2.22 34.44
C ASN A 572 10.90 -2.31 33.07
N GLY A 573 11.66 -1.28 32.67
CA GLY A 573 12.45 -1.31 31.44
C GLY A 573 13.81 -0.64 31.59
N THR A 574 14.74 -1.04 30.74
CA THR A 574 16.06 -0.39 30.60
C THR A 574 16.19 0.16 29.19
N TRP A 575 16.72 1.38 29.08
CA TRP A 575 16.97 2.05 27.82
C TRP A 575 18.44 1.93 27.42
N ASP A 576 18.69 1.51 26.17
CA ASP A 576 20.00 1.66 25.53
C ASP A 576 20.04 2.96 24.71
N VAL A 577 20.98 3.84 25.06
CA VAL A 577 21.14 5.14 24.39
C VAL A 577 21.84 4.99 23.04
N ALA A 578 22.67 3.96 22.85
CA ALA A 578 23.45 3.81 21.63
C ALA A 578 22.59 3.31 20.47
N ASP A 579 21.70 2.37 20.78
CA ASP A 579 20.88 1.66 19.80
C ASP A 579 19.40 2.09 19.85
N HIS A 580 19.05 3.08 20.69
CA HIS A 580 17.68 3.56 20.89
C HIS A 580 16.66 2.44 21.23
N GLU A 581 17.13 1.43 21.95
CA GLU A 581 16.34 0.26 22.29
C GLU A 581 15.72 0.37 23.69
N TRP A 582 14.43 0.04 23.78
CA TRP A 582 13.78 -0.29 25.03
C TRP A 582 13.81 -1.78 25.28
N LYS A 583 14.37 -2.19 26.42
CA LYS A 583 14.27 -3.55 26.94
C LYS A 583 13.28 -3.60 28.10
N ILE A 584 12.11 -4.16 27.86
CA ILE A 584 10.96 -4.22 28.76
C ILE A 584 10.86 -5.63 29.36
N THR A 585 10.89 -5.73 30.69
CA THR A 585 10.68 -7.00 31.39
C THR A 585 9.21 -7.14 31.78
N THR A 586 8.58 -8.18 31.27
CA THR A 586 7.19 -8.57 31.56
C THR A 586 7.17 -9.70 32.61
N ASP A 587 5.97 -10.16 32.99
CA ASP A 587 5.84 -11.31 33.90
C ASP A 587 6.22 -12.63 33.20
N ASN A 588 6.07 -12.70 31.86
CA ASN A 588 6.37 -13.92 31.11
C ASN A 588 7.72 -13.90 30.42
N GLY A 589 8.29 -12.75 30.10
CA GLY A 589 9.53 -12.68 29.33
C GLY A 589 10.12 -11.27 29.19
N THR A 590 11.01 -11.11 28.21
CA THR A 590 11.69 -9.83 27.92
C THR A 590 11.44 -9.44 26.48
N PHE A 591 10.83 -8.27 26.27
CA PHE A 591 10.61 -7.63 24.98
C PHE A 591 11.67 -6.54 24.76
N THR A 592 12.31 -6.52 23.60
CA THR A 592 13.29 -5.51 23.21
C THR A 592 12.83 -4.91 21.88
N ILE A 593 12.81 -3.59 21.76
CA ILE A 593 12.31 -2.86 20.60
C ILE A 593 13.22 -1.67 20.30
N ASP A 594 13.70 -1.57 19.07
CA ASP A 594 14.34 -0.37 18.53
C ASP A 594 13.25 0.64 18.15
N MET A 595 13.33 1.82 18.74
CA MET A 595 12.31 2.86 18.55
C MET A 595 12.50 3.63 17.24
N ASP A 596 13.64 3.50 16.55
CA ASP A 596 13.90 4.18 15.27
C ASP A 596 13.30 3.43 14.09
N ASP A 597 13.30 2.08 14.09
CA ASP A 597 12.87 1.27 12.93
C ASP A 597 11.85 0.16 13.28
N GLY A 598 11.47 0.06 14.55
CA GLY A 598 10.48 -0.88 15.03
C GLY A 598 10.91 -2.34 15.04
N VAL A 599 12.19 -2.64 14.79
CA VAL A 599 12.72 -4.00 14.90
C VAL A 599 12.67 -4.45 16.36
N TYR A 600 12.10 -5.63 16.58
CA TYR A 600 11.91 -6.18 17.92
C TYR A 600 12.45 -7.60 18.07
N SER A 601 12.72 -7.96 19.32
CA SER A 601 12.92 -9.33 19.77
C SER A 601 12.19 -9.59 21.09
N TYR A 602 11.74 -10.82 21.29
CA TYR A 602 11.14 -11.29 22.52
C TYR A 602 11.76 -12.63 22.93
N THR A 603 11.98 -12.81 24.23
CA THR A 603 12.45 -14.08 24.81
C THR A 603 11.68 -14.44 26.07
N THR A 604 11.32 -15.70 26.24
CA THR A 604 10.62 -16.25 27.42
C THR A 604 11.09 -17.65 27.75
N GLU A 605 11.07 -18.03 29.03
CA GLU A 605 11.26 -19.41 29.50
C GLU A 605 9.92 -20.06 29.90
N LYS A 606 8.78 -19.40 29.60
CA LYS A 606 7.42 -19.85 29.91
C LYS A 606 6.79 -20.52 28.70
N SER A 607 6.01 -21.58 28.93
CA SER A 607 5.38 -22.39 27.88
C SER A 607 3.95 -21.96 27.48
N ASP A 608 3.34 -21.03 28.22
CA ASP A 608 2.00 -20.49 27.98
C ASP A 608 2.03 -18.98 28.21
N VAL A 609 2.24 -18.25 27.13
CA VAL A 609 2.50 -16.81 27.11
C VAL A 609 1.44 -16.12 26.26
N THR A 610 0.86 -15.07 26.82
CA THR A 610 0.09 -14.08 26.08
C THR A 610 0.50 -12.72 26.63
N GLU A 611 1.10 -11.89 25.77
CA GLU A 611 1.50 -10.52 26.10
C GLU A 611 0.90 -9.57 25.07
N GLU A 612 0.44 -8.41 25.52
CA GLU A 612 -0.17 -7.40 24.65
C GLU A 612 0.45 -6.03 24.94
N PHE A 613 0.84 -5.36 23.86
CA PHE A 613 1.40 -4.02 23.84
C PHE A 613 0.55 -3.14 22.94
N SER A 614 0.55 -1.83 23.19
CA SER A 614 0.10 -0.86 22.17
C SER A 614 1.28 -0.02 21.73
N TYR A 615 1.31 0.38 20.46
CA TYR A 615 2.36 1.22 19.91
C TYR A 615 1.80 2.44 19.19
N THR A 616 2.62 3.48 19.09
CA THR A 616 2.28 4.72 18.38
C THR A 616 3.45 5.11 17.49
N LEU A 617 3.21 5.11 16.19
CA LEU A 617 4.12 5.65 15.19
C LEU A 617 3.92 7.17 15.12
N ILE A 618 5.01 7.90 14.91
CA ILE A 618 4.97 9.33 14.56
C ILE A 618 5.94 9.59 13.42
N ASP A 619 5.58 10.42 12.48
CA ASP A 619 6.49 10.91 11.45
C ASP A 619 7.13 12.26 11.85
N ASN A 620 7.91 12.87 10.95
CA ASN A 620 8.62 14.12 11.24
C ASN A 620 7.74 15.36 11.07
N ASP A 621 6.62 15.21 10.41
CA ASP A 621 5.51 16.13 10.33
C ASP A 621 4.80 16.25 11.69
N GLY A 622 4.51 15.10 12.30
CA GLY A 622 3.84 14.96 13.58
C GLY A 622 2.59 14.08 13.54
N ASP A 623 2.23 13.53 12.39
CA ASP A 623 1.12 12.60 12.21
C ASP A 623 1.32 11.32 13.00
N GLN A 624 0.22 10.75 13.47
CA GLN A 624 0.25 9.60 14.39
C GLN A 624 -0.67 8.48 13.94
N ALA A 625 -0.13 7.27 13.98
CA ALA A 625 -0.90 6.03 13.87
C ALA A 625 -0.66 5.12 15.07
N MET A 626 -1.71 4.42 15.48
CA MET A 626 -1.72 3.62 16.71
C MET A 626 -2.33 2.25 16.46
N ALA A 627 -1.68 1.20 16.99
CA ALA A 627 -2.21 -0.16 16.93
C ALA A 627 -1.72 -1.02 18.10
N ALA A 628 -2.22 -2.25 18.16
CA ALA A 628 -1.83 -3.25 19.15
C ALA A 628 -0.81 -4.26 18.58
N PHE A 629 0.11 -4.71 19.43
CA PHE A 629 1.05 -5.78 19.13
C PHE A 629 0.93 -6.88 20.19
N LYS A 630 0.68 -8.10 19.75
CA LYS A 630 0.41 -9.25 20.61
C LYS A 630 1.41 -10.38 20.39
N LEU A 631 1.90 -10.95 21.47
CA LEU A 631 2.74 -12.15 21.48
C LEU A 631 1.98 -13.32 22.11
N VAL A 632 1.97 -14.46 21.44
CA VAL A 632 1.23 -15.65 21.86
C VAL A 632 2.09 -16.91 21.69
N SER A 633 2.05 -17.83 22.64
CA SER A 633 2.69 -19.15 22.50
C SER A 633 2.22 -19.88 21.25
N SER A 634 3.00 -20.79 20.69
CA SER A 634 2.58 -21.62 19.56
C SER A 634 2.91 -23.08 19.86
N ASN A 635 2.01 -24.00 19.56
CA ASN A 635 2.05 -25.38 20.03
C ASN A 635 2.01 -26.39 18.87
N ILE A 636 2.58 -27.57 19.10
CA ILE A 636 2.41 -28.74 18.23
C ILE A 636 1.45 -29.69 18.94
N ILE A 637 0.31 -29.98 18.31
CA ILE A 637 -0.80 -30.75 18.89
C ILE A 637 -1.10 -31.94 18.00
N SER A 638 -0.79 -33.15 18.47
CA SER A 638 -1.00 -34.38 17.70
C SER A 638 -2.10 -35.25 18.33
N GLY A 639 -3.03 -35.69 17.49
CA GLY A 639 -3.98 -36.77 17.72
C GLY A 639 -3.39 -38.15 17.43
N ASP A 640 -4.24 -39.16 17.46
CA ASP A 640 -3.91 -40.58 17.37
C ASP A 640 -4.60 -41.28 16.18
N GLY A 641 -5.06 -42.51 16.36
CA GLY A 641 -5.69 -43.30 15.30
C GLY A 641 -7.20 -43.44 15.45
N GLY A 642 -7.82 -42.67 16.35
CA GLY A 642 -9.26 -42.56 16.51
C GLY A 642 -9.71 -41.10 16.64
N ASP A 643 -11.03 -40.92 16.72
CA ASP A 643 -11.67 -39.60 16.68
C ASP A 643 -11.24 -38.68 17.84
N ASN A 644 -10.46 -37.64 17.53
CA ASN A 644 -9.88 -36.72 18.50
C ASN A 644 -10.57 -35.35 18.52
N ILE A 645 -10.40 -34.63 19.63
CA ILE A 645 -10.74 -33.22 19.78
C ILE A 645 -9.44 -32.49 20.11
N LEU A 646 -8.93 -31.72 19.14
CA LEU A 646 -7.68 -30.99 19.23
C LEU A 646 -8.01 -29.51 19.30
N ILE A 647 -7.69 -28.86 20.41
CA ILE A 647 -7.96 -27.43 20.62
C ILE A 647 -6.66 -26.70 20.31
N SER A 648 -6.64 -25.80 19.31
CA SER A 648 -5.43 -25.06 18.93
C SER A 648 -4.89 -24.30 20.13
N GLY A 649 -5.74 -23.47 20.73
CA GLY A 649 -5.35 -22.63 21.85
C GLY A 649 -4.96 -21.27 21.34
N ALA A 650 -3.88 -20.71 21.90
CA ALA A 650 -3.41 -19.41 21.48
C ALA A 650 -2.22 -19.53 20.51
N GLY A 651 -2.11 -18.59 19.56
CA GLY A 651 -1.00 -18.44 18.62
C GLY A 651 -1.02 -19.36 17.41
N ASN A 652 0.15 -19.55 16.79
CA ASN A 652 0.29 -20.19 15.47
C ASN A 652 0.53 -21.70 15.63
N ASP A 653 -0.53 -22.46 15.85
CA ASP A 653 -0.42 -23.86 16.24
C ASP A 653 -0.27 -24.80 15.03
N THR A 654 0.46 -25.89 15.20
CA THR A 654 0.53 -27.00 14.23
C THR A 654 -0.24 -28.19 14.77
N LEU A 655 -1.36 -28.52 14.14
CA LEU A 655 -2.25 -29.61 14.55
C LEU A 655 -2.16 -30.79 13.57
N THR A 656 -2.11 -32.01 14.10
CA THR A 656 -2.12 -33.26 13.33
C THR A 656 -3.20 -34.15 13.90
N GLY A 657 -4.22 -34.53 13.13
CA GLY A 657 -5.34 -35.38 13.57
C GLY A 657 -4.94 -36.85 13.67
N GLY A 658 -4.25 -37.35 12.66
CA GLY A 658 -3.94 -38.75 12.47
C GLY A 658 -5.03 -39.45 11.67
N ALA A 659 -5.44 -40.64 12.13
CA ALA A 659 -6.54 -41.38 11.49
C ALA A 659 -7.77 -41.29 12.38
N GLY A 660 -8.96 -41.21 11.80
CA GLY A 660 -10.20 -41.06 12.58
C GLY A 660 -11.03 -39.90 12.03
N ALA A 661 -12.14 -39.61 12.70
CA ALA A 661 -12.92 -38.41 12.47
C ALA A 661 -12.56 -37.34 13.50
N ASP A 662 -11.60 -36.50 13.16
CA ASP A 662 -10.98 -35.54 14.08
C ASP A 662 -11.67 -34.18 14.06
N ARG A 663 -11.56 -33.47 15.17
CA ARG A 663 -12.22 -32.18 15.40
C ARG A 663 -11.19 -31.17 15.88
N PHE A 664 -10.80 -30.29 14.98
CA PHE A 664 -9.86 -29.20 15.22
C PHE A 664 -10.65 -27.98 15.69
N VAL A 665 -10.52 -27.65 16.97
CA VAL A 665 -11.32 -26.64 17.66
C VAL A 665 -10.55 -25.33 17.75
N PHE A 666 -11.19 -24.28 17.24
CA PHE A 666 -10.71 -22.91 17.19
C PHE A 666 -11.65 -21.99 17.97
N GLN A 667 -11.13 -20.84 18.40
CA GLN A 667 -11.91 -19.74 18.96
C GLN A 667 -11.72 -18.51 18.07
N THR A 668 -12.74 -17.70 17.84
CA THR A 668 -12.56 -16.42 17.13
C THR A 668 -12.23 -15.25 18.07
N ASP A 669 -11.98 -15.55 19.35
CA ASP A 669 -11.53 -14.59 20.34
C ASP A 669 -10.06 -14.25 20.16
N SER A 670 -9.54 -13.41 21.05
CA SER A 670 -8.18 -12.90 20.93
C SER A 670 -7.06 -13.92 21.10
N LYS A 671 -7.35 -15.22 21.24
CA LYS A 671 -6.30 -16.22 21.44
C LYS A 671 -5.67 -16.68 20.13
N ASN A 672 -6.43 -16.73 19.04
CA ASN A 672 -6.01 -17.40 17.82
C ASN A 672 -4.78 -16.76 17.14
N GLY A 673 -4.14 -17.52 16.25
CA GLY A 673 -3.07 -17.05 15.38
C GLY A 673 -3.21 -17.62 13.97
N GLU A 674 -2.07 -17.89 13.33
CA GLU A 674 -1.99 -18.60 12.05
C GLU A 674 -1.77 -20.10 12.29
N ASP A 675 -2.85 -20.86 12.29
CA ASP A 675 -2.83 -22.29 12.58
C ASP A 675 -2.62 -23.12 11.31
N THR A 676 -1.96 -24.28 11.46
CA THR A 676 -1.73 -25.24 10.38
C THR A 676 -2.19 -26.62 10.80
N ILE A 677 -3.15 -27.19 10.07
CA ILE A 677 -3.51 -28.61 10.15
C ILE A 677 -2.69 -29.36 9.10
N THR A 678 -2.01 -30.44 9.50
CA THR A 678 -1.04 -31.13 8.64
C THR A 678 -1.61 -32.28 7.81
N ASP A 679 -2.69 -32.92 8.26
CA ASP A 679 -3.19 -34.19 7.69
C ASP A 679 -4.72 -34.31 7.62
N PHE A 680 -5.42 -33.20 7.43
CA PHE A 680 -6.88 -33.13 7.40
C PHE A 680 -7.52 -34.12 6.40
N SER A 681 -8.32 -35.04 6.91
CA SER A 681 -9.11 -36.01 6.15
C SER A 681 -10.47 -35.43 5.75
N ALA A 682 -10.59 -34.98 4.50
CA ALA A 682 -11.81 -34.35 3.97
C ALA A 682 -13.11 -35.16 4.12
N SER A 683 -13.02 -36.49 4.29
CA SER A 683 -14.18 -37.36 4.47
C SER A 683 -14.65 -37.53 5.91
N GLU A 684 -13.80 -37.22 6.88
CA GLU A 684 -14.00 -37.61 8.29
C GLU A 684 -13.87 -36.39 9.22
N ASP A 685 -12.92 -35.50 8.97
CA ASP A 685 -12.53 -34.44 9.91
C ASP A 685 -13.40 -33.18 9.83
N LYS A 686 -13.35 -32.40 10.91
CA LYS A 686 -14.06 -31.13 11.05
C LYS A 686 -13.19 -30.03 11.67
N LEU A 687 -13.31 -28.83 11.11
CA LEU A 687 -12.98 -27.59 11.79
C LEU A 687 -14.15 -27.21 12.68
N VAL A 688 -13.89 -26.82 13.91
CA VAL A 688 -14.92 -26.52 14.91
C VAL A 688 -14.68 -25.12 15.45
N PHE A 689 -15.62 -24.21 15.22
CA PHE A 689 -15.60 -22.91 15.89
C PHE A 689 -16.47 -22.98 17.14
N SER A 690 -15.82 -22.95 18.29
CA SER A 690 -16.45 -23.23 19.59
C SER A 690 -17.26 -22.06 20.15
N ASP A 691 -17.01 -20.84 19.67
CA ASP A 691 -17.57 -19.57 20.15
C ASP A 691 -18.50 -18.89 19.13
N LEU A 692 -18.74 -19.56 18.01
CA LEU A 692 -19.65 -19.13 16.95
C LEU A 692 -20.82 -20.10 16.81
N VAL A 693 -21.99 -19.54 16.51
CA VAL A 693 -23.26 -20.28 16.43
C VAL A 693 -23.58 -20.73 15.00
N ASP A 694 -23.15 -19.97 13.99
CA ASP A 694 -23.31 -20.33 12.58
C ASP A 694 -22.31 -19.66 11.62
N ALA A 695 -22.33 -20.10 10.36
CA ALA A 695 -21.44 -19.62 9.30
C ALA A 695 -21.59 -18.13 8.95
N ASN A 696 -22.73 -17.49 9.27
CA ASN A 696 -22.89 -16.06 9.02
C ASN A 696 -22.10 -15.22 10.02
N GLU A 697 -21.93 -15.71 11.25
CA GLU A 697 -21.07 -15.02 12.23
C GLU A 697 -19.62 -15.02 11.77
N LEU A 698 -19.11 -16.14 11.25
CA LEU A 698 -17.76 -16.19 10.69
C LEU A 698 -17.61 -15.32 9.44
N LYS A 699 -18.62 -15.26 8.57
CA LYS A 699 -18.61 -14.34 7.41
C LYS A 699 -18.66 -12.87 7.79
N ALA A 700 -19.29 -12.54 8.92
CA ALA A 700 -19.30 -11.16 9.44
C ALA A 700 -17.91 -10.72 9.92
N LEU A 701 -17.02 -11.68 10.20
CA LEU A 701 -15.61 -11.49 10.50
C LEU A 701 -14.74 -11.52 9.22
N ASP A 702 -15.28 -11.03 8.10
CA ASP A 702 -14.60 -10.99 6.77
C ASP A 702 -13.92 -12.30 6.36
N ALA A 703 -14.55 -13.44 6.66
CA ALA A 703 -13.95 -14.73 6.34
C ALA A 703 -13.76 -14.93 4.82
N LYS A 704 -12.57 -15.39 4.44
CA LYS A 704 -12.16 -15.67 3.05
C LYS A 704 -11.53 -17.05 2.96
N TRP A 705 -11.67 -17.67 1.79
CA TRP A 705 -11.02 -18.95 1.48
C TRP A 705 -10.09 -18.75 0.28
N ASP A 706 -8.80 -19.05 0.49
CA ASP A 706 -7.83 -19.18 -0.59
C ASP A 706 -7.68 -20.67 -0.96
N ASP A 707 -8.15 -21.02 -2.15
CA ASP A 707 -8.12 -22.39 -2.68
C ASP A 707 -6.72 -22.83 -3.14
N ALA A 708 -5.82 -21.87 -3.41
CA ALA A 708 -4.45 -22.18 -3.82
C ALA A 708 -3.59 -22.62 -2.64
N THR A 709 -3.82 -22.01 -1.47
CA THR A 709 -3.08 -22.30 -0.23
C THR A 709 -3.86 -23.16 0.75
N HIS A 710 -5.15 -23.43 0.48
CA HIS A 710 -6.09 -24.10 1.40
C HIS A 710 -6.21 -23.39 2.75
N THR A 711 -6.28 -22.06 2.69
CA THR A 711 -6.29 -21.21 3.88
C THR A 711 -7.65 -20.56 4.08
N LEU A 712 -8.22 -20.72 5.27
CA LEU A 712 -9.38 -19.98 5.76
C LEU A 712 -8.88 -18.80 6.59
N SER A 713 -9.03 -17.56 6.10
CA SER A 713 -8.67 -16.35 6.83
C SER A 713 -9.91 -15.62 7.35
N PHE A 714 -9.81 -14.94 8.49
CA PHE A 714 -10.90 -14.15 9.09
C PHE A 714 -10.33 -13.11 10.07
N THR A 715 -11.15 -12.15 10.46
CA THR A 715 -10.81 -11.11 11.43
C THR A 715 -11.24 -11.52 12.84
N GLY A 716 -10.41 -11.28 13.85
CA GLY A 716 -10.70 -11.58 15.24
C GLY A 716 -11.92 -10.82 15.77
N LYS A 717 -12.77 -11.52 16.52
CA LYS A 717 -14.03 -10.99 17.05
C LYS A 717 -13.84 -9.88 18.09
N ASP A 718 -12.77 -9.97 18.87
CA ASP A 718 -12.53 -9.09 20.02
C ASP A 718 -11.39 -8.07 19.80
N ASP A 719 -10.48 -8.32 18.86
CA ASP A 719 -9.25 -7.54 18.65
C ASP A 719 -9.02 -7.08 17.21
N ASN A 720 -9.91 -7.44 16.28
CA ASN A 720 -9.83 -7.08 14.87
C ASN A 720 -8.52 -7.52 14.19
N ALA A 721 -7.78 -8.48 14.77
CA ALA A 721 -6.54 -9.02 14.21
C ALA A 721 -6.84 -9.97 13.04
N ALA A 722 -5.87 -10.15 12.14
CA ALA A 722 -5.99 -11.15 11.07
C ALA A 722 -5.62 -12.55 11.58
N TYR A 723 -6.51 -13.52 11.39
CA TYR A 723 -6.31 -14.93 11.74
C TYR A 723 -6.44 -15.82 10.51
N SER A 724 -5.72 -16.94 10.52
CA SER A 724 -5.80 -17.90 9.43
C SER A 724 -5.63 -19.34 9.88
N ILE A 725 -6.27 -20.26 9.15
CA ILE A 725 -6.15 -21.70 9.36
C ILE A 725 -5.81 -22.32 8.00
N THR A 726 -4.60 -22.85 7.89
CA THR A 726 -4.14 -23.61 6.72
C THR A 726 -4.48 -25.08 6.91
N VAL A 727 -5.22 -25.65 5.95
CA VAL A 727 -5.79 -27.00 6.07
C VAL A 727 -5.15 -27.92 5.02
N ASN A 728 -4.02 -28.53 5.36
CA ASN A 728 -3.35 -29.48 4.48
C ASN A 728 -4.13 -30.80 4.42
N GLY A 729 -4.31 -31.36 3.23
CA GLY A 729 -5.08 -32.59 2.99
C GLY A 729 -6.35 -32.38 2.16
N LEU A 730 -6.73 -31.12 1.92
CA LEU A 730 -7.81 -30.77 1.00
C LEU A 730 -7.34 -30.77 -0.47
N SER A 731 -8.28 -31.04 -1.39
CA SER A 731 -8.06 -30.88 -2.82
C SER A 731 -8.55 -29.52 -3.29
N SER A 732 -7.84 -28.88 -4.23
CA SER A 732 -8.27 -27.62 -4.85
C SER A 732 -9.63 -27.74 -5.56
N GLY A 733 -10.30 -26.60 -5.71
CA GLY A 733 -11.62 -26.44 -6.32
C GLY A 733 -12.74 -26.19 -5.31
N GLU A 734 -12.42 -25.85 -4.06
CA GLU A 734 -13.40 -25.52 -3.03
C GLU A 734 -13.66 -24.00 -2.98
N THR A 735 -14.89 -23.62 -2.65
CA THR A 735 -15.25 -22.21 -2.35
C THR A 735 -15.45 -22.05 -0.86
N LEU A 736 -15.39 -20.82 -0.33
CA LEU A 736 -15.70 -20.54 1.08
C LEU A 736 -17.02 -21.20 1.52
N ASP A 737 -18.11 -21.00 0.77
CA ASP A 737 -19.40 -21.64 1.08
C ASP A 737 -19.32 -23.16 1.15
N THR A 738 -18.51 -23.76 0.29
CA THR A 738 -18.35 -25.22 0.25
C THR A 738 -17.53 -25.71 1.45
N VAL A 739 -16.46 -24.99 1.80
CA VAL A 739 -15.65 -25.26 3.00
C VAL A 739 -16.50 -25.16 4.27
N LEU A 740 -17.21 -24.04 4.44
CA LEU A 740 -18.06 -23.80 5.61
C LEU A 740 -19.19 -24.84 5.74
N THR A 741 -19.69 -25.38 4.63
CA THR A 741 -20.76 -26.39 4.65
C THR A 741 -20.24 -27.81 4.85
N LYS A 742 -19.10 -28.16 4.24
CA LYS A 742 -18.59 -29.54 4.25
C LYS A 742 -17.68 -29.82 5.43
N TYR A 743 -16.84 -28.87 5.82
CA TYR A 743 -15.70 -29.13 6.71
C TYR A 743 -15.84 -28.41 8.04
N VAL A 744 -16.69 -27.38 8.15
CA VAL A 744 -16.86 -26.62 9.39
C VAL A 744 -18.08 -27.07 10.18
N GLU A 745 -17.95 -27.10 11.50
CA GLU A 745 -19.00 -27.27 12.47
C GLU A 745 -19.02 -26.09 13.45
N PHE A 746 -20.22 -25.63 13.83
CA PHE A 746 -20.44 -24.51 14.75
C PHE A 746 -21.19 -25.04 15.97
N ILE A 747 -20.70 -24.73 17.18
CA ILE A 747 -21.21 -25.36 18.42
C ILE A 747 -21.94 -24.37 19.33
N GLY A 748 -21.58 -23.08 19.32
CA GLY A 748 -22.29 -21.99 20.02
C GLY A 748 -22.17 -21.97 21.54
#